data_AF-A0A954LRQ2-F1
#
_entry.id   AF-A0A954LRQ2-F1
#
_cell.length_a   1.000
_cell.length_b   1.000
_cell.length_c   1.000
_cell.angle_alpha   90.00
_cell.angle_beta   90.00
_cell.angle_gamma   90.00
#
_symmetry.space_group_name_H-M   'P 1'
#
loop_
_entity.id
_entity.type
_entity.pdbx_description
1 polymer ?
#
loop_
_entity_poly.entity_id
_entity_poly.type
_entity_poly.pdbx_seq_one_letter_code
_entity_poly.pdbx_strand_id
1 'polypeptide(L)'
;GGFDLASLNIQRGRDHGLPSYNDVRDALGLGRVSDFSQITSDPQVEAKLRSICDDVDGLDLWVGGLAEDHLPGSSMGQTFTTILVDQFTRLRGGDRFWYQDLFNAQDIATLETTTLASVIERNTGIRHLQENVFFAPTNHDHSSLEYDITVMAPGAGTTGMVQVLHSTTMQEYLPSINAFPGFGGPIRVATGDVNNDGIPDVITGAGPGGGPHIKVFDGKDGQPIGSFFAFDARFSGGVHIAAADISGPYGIPDGFVDIVVSADAGGGPHVKVFSGQSVLESSQPTELFSFFAYNAIFSGGVRVATGDISGDGIPDIITSPGTGGGPHVKVFDGSNPQIGTAIPGALGGFMAYDPTFTGGVFVASGDIDGDGQIDLVTAAGQAGGPHVKVFGGAQQKVIAEFFAYDPLFTGGVHVSTSDTNGDGRADVITTPGQGGGPHVKVFDVDTSGVAPQMTELYSFMAVDPQYSGGLWCAGSTRQTSIAPMPLKLAAGFTPDGPTPNLTSADIQPTVDAAIERLENVGLPEDLREILSSVVFEITDLGGNHLAEALPGRIRIDINAAGIGWYIDPTPRDDLEFTVNNGNAVHPDAIGRIDLLTVILHEFVHELGGQDLNALDHPDHLMAETLPPSQRRSPQLGDLDDLFTDPDRLGAILE
;
A
#
# COMPACT_ATOMS: atom_id res chain seq x y z
N GLY A 1 -27.84 11.69 -26.60
CA GLY A 1 -28.82 12.75 -26.27
C GLY A 1 -28.15 14.09 -26.45
N GLY A 2 -28.85 15.11 -26.95
CA GLY A 2 -28.25 16.38 -27.39
C GLY A 2 -28.72 17.64 -26.65
N PHE A 3 -29.07 17.53 -25.36
CA PHE A 3 -29.43 18.68 -24.53
C PHE A 3 -28.34 18.97 -23.49
N ASP A 4 -28.17 20.24 -23.14
CA ASP A 4 -27.29 20.70 -22.07
C ASP A 4 -28.09 20.87 -20.77
N LEU A 5 -27.81 20.02 -19.79
CA LEU A 5 -28.50 20.02 -18.50
C LEU A 5 -28.20 21.28 -17.69
N ALA A 6 -26.98 21.81 -17.74
CA ALA A 6 -26.59 22.99 -16.98
C ALA A 6 -27.33 24.23 -17.52
N SER A 7 -27.35 24.39 -18.85
CA SER A 7 -28.12 25.45 -19.51
C SER A 7 -29.62 25.37 -19.18
N LEU A 8 -30.18 24.15 -19.09
CA LEU A 8 -31.58 23.97 -18.69
C LEU A 8 -31.85 24.35 -17.24
N ASN A 9 -30.94 24.08 -16.31
CA ASN A 9 -31.11 24.44 -14.90
C ASN A 9 -31.09 25.95 -14.70
N ILE A 10 -30.17 26.65 -15.38
CA ILE A 10 -30.12 28.12 -15.38
C ILE A 10 -31.44 28.68 -15.92
N GLN A 11 -31.88 28.21 -17.10
CA GLN A 11 -33.12 28.70 -17.70
C GLN A 11 -34.35 28.39 -16.84
N ARG A 12 -34.37 27.25 -16.14
CA ARG A 12 -35.45 26.87 -15.23
C ARG A 12 -35.49 27.72 -13.96
N GLY A 13 -34.33 28.08 -13.41
CA GLY A 13 -34.26 29.04 -12.30
C GLY A 13 -34.88 30.37 -12.67
N ARG A 14 -34.56 30.88 -13.87
CA ARG A 14 -35.15 32.12 -14.41
C ARG A 14 -36.65 32.01 -14.65
N ASP A 15 -37.12 30.90 -15.22
CA ASP A 15 -38.54 30.63 -15.45
C ASP A 15 -39.35 30.59 -14.14
N HIS A 16 -38.76 30.00 -13.09
CA HIS A 16 -39.35 29.95 -11.75
C HIS A 16 -39.21 31.26 -10.96
N GLY A 17 -38.57 32.28 -11.54
CA GLY A 17 -38.35 33.57 -10.88
C GLY A 17 -37.49 33.46 -9.61
N LEU A 18 -36.51 32.53 -9.60
CA LEU A 18 -35.56 32.46 -8.50
C LEU A 18 -34.77 33.78 -8.40
N PRO A 19 -34.59 34.35 -7.20
CA PRO A 19 -33.75 35.53 -7.02
C PRO A 19 -32.29 35.25 -7.40
N SER A 20 -31.51 36.31 -7.59
CA SER A 20 -30.08 36.17 -7.86
C SER A 20 -29.34 35.57 -6.66
N TYR A 21 -28.14 35.06 -6.91
CA TYR A 21 -27.27 34.50 -5.89
C TYR A 21 -27.12 35.42 -4.66
N ASN A 22 -26.84 36.70 -4.86
CA ASN A 22 -26.68 37.66 -3.77
C ASN A 22 -27.98 37.98 -3.02
N ASP A 23 -29.12 38.06 -3.73
CA ASP A 23 -30.41 38.27 -3.07
C ASP A 23 -30.79 37.08 -2.18
N VAL A 24 -30.45 35.86 -2.61
CA VAL A 24 -30.64 34.65 -1.80
C VAL A 24 -29.71 34.65 -0.60
N ARG A 25 -28.43 34.99 -0.77
CA ARG A 25 -27.47 35.10 0.34
C ARG A 25 -27.95 36.10 1.39
N ASP A 26 -28.43 37.26 0.97
CA ASP A 26 -28.97 38.29 1.87
C ASP A 26 -30.22 37.79 2.60
N ALA A 27 -31.17 37.16 1.88
CA ALA A 27 -32.37 36.58 2.47
C ALA A 27 -32.08 35.46 3.49
N LEU A 28 -30.96 34.74 3.31
CA LEU A 28 -30.48 33.71 4.24
C LEU A 28 -29.60 34.26 5.37
N GLY A 29 -29.28 35.56 5.37
CA GLY A 29 -28.43 36.20 6.38
C GLY A 29 -26.92 35.92 6.22
N LEU A 30 -26.47 35.48 5.04
CA LEU A 30 -25.07 35.14 4.76
C LEU A 30 -24.23 36.35 4.30
N GLY A 31 -24.86 37.50 4.11
CA GLY A 31 -24.23 38.68 3.55
C GLY A 31 -23.98 38.56 2.03
N ARG A 32 -24.15 39.68 1.33
CA ARG A 32 -23.86 39.79 -0.11
C ARG A 32 -22.35 39.77 -0.33
N VAL A 33 -21.90 39.12 -1.39
CA VAL A 33 -20.53 39.28 -1.89
C VAL A 33 -20.45 40.50 -2.80
N SER A 34 -19.30 41.16 -2.82
CA SER A 34 -19.02 42.33 -3.67
C SER A 34 -18.10 42.03 -4.84
N ASP A 35 -17.47 40.85 -4.86
CA ASP A 35 -16.52 40.46 -5.89
C ASP A 35 -16.49 38.93 -6.10
N PHE A 36 -16.20 38.47 -7.32
CA PHE A 36 -16.19 37.04 -7.66
C PHE A 36 -15.13 36.24 -6.89
N SER A 37 -14.03 36.87 -6.46
CA SER A 37 -13.00 36.23 -5.62
C SER A 37 -13.51 35.83 -4.23
N GLN A 38 -14.67 36.35 -3.81
CA GLN A 38 -15.33 35.95 -2.55
C GLN A 38 -16.25 34.74 -2.72
N ILE A 39 -16.46 34.28 -3.96
CA ILE A 39 -17.26 33.09 -4.26
C ILE A 39 -16.34 31.87 -4.29
N THR A 40 -15.19 31.97 -4.97
CA THR A 40 -14.28 30.83 -5.15
C THR A 40 -12.82 31.24 -5.03
N SER A 41 -11.99 30.32 -4.53
CA SER A 41 -10.53 30.40 -4.55
C SER A 41 -9.91 29.91 -5.86
N ASP A 42 -10.68 29.27 -6.76
CA ASP A 42 -10.18 28.83 -8.08
C ASP A 42 -10.13 30.01 -9.08
N PRO A 43 -8.93 30.46 -9.49
CA PRO A 43 -8.78 31.62 -10.37
C PRO A 43 -9.36 31.39 -11.78
N GLN A 44 -9.47 30.14 -12.25
CA GLN A 44 -10.08 29.83 -13.54
C GLN A 44 -11.60 29.95 -13.49
N VAL A 45 -12.22 29.49 -12.41
CA VAL A 45 -13.67 29.62 -12.19
C VAL A 45 -14.02 31.08 -12.02
N GLU A 46 -13.26 31.82 -11.19
CA GLU A 46 -13.43 33.26 -11.00
C GLU A 46 -13.38 34.02 -12.34
N ALA A 47 -12.34 33.78 -13.15
CA ALA A 47 -12.18 34.44 -14.44
C ALA A 47 -13.32 34.13 -15.40
N LYS A 48 -13.85 32.89 -15.39
CA LYS A 48 -15.02 32.51 -16.20
C LYS A 48 -16.28 33.22 -15.73
N LEU A 49 -16.53 33.30 -14.42
CA LEU A 49 -17.67 34.04 -13.88
C LEU A 49 -17.66 35.51 -14.29
N ARG A 50 -16.49 36.17 -14.20
CA ARG A 50 -16.30 37.55 -14.69
C ARG A 50 -16.54 37.70 -16.19
N SER A 51 -16.28 36.65 -16.98
CA SER A 51 -16.48 36.70 -18.44
C SER A 51 -17.94 36.58 -18.87
N ILE A 52 -18.81 36.04 -18.01
CA ILE A 52 -20.23 35.76 -18.32
C ILE A 52 -21.19 36.66 -17.57
N CYS A 53 -20.74 37.35 -16.52
CA CYS A 53 -21.55 38.20 -15.67
C CYS A 53 -20.77 39.47 -15.31
N ASP A 54 -21.33 40.64 -15.63
CA ASP A 54 -20.70 41.93 -15.41
C ASP A 54 -20.58 42.28 -13.91
N ASP A 55 -21.50 41.77 -13.10
CA ASP A 55 -21.62 42.07 -11.66
C ASP A 55 -22.14 40.85 -10.88
N VAL A 56 -21.64 40.64 -9.67
CA VAL A 56 -22.00 39.51 -8.80
C VAL A 56 -23.49 39.49 -8.45
N ASP A 57 -24.15 40.65 -8.44
CA ASP A 57 -25.60 40.76 -8.22
C ASP A 57 -26.44 40.19 -9.38
N GLY A 58 -25.85 40.03 -10.57
CA GLY A 58 -26.49 39.45 -11.75
C GLY A 58 -26.36 37.93 -11.86
N LEU A 59 -25.66 37.28 -10.93
CA LEU A 59 -25.35 35.85 -11.02
C LEU A 59 -26.59 35.00 -10.66
N ASP A 60 -26.92 34.04 -11.53
CA ASP A 60 -27.98 33.07 -11.25
C ASP A 60 -27.62 32.22 -10.02
N LEU A 61 -28.58 31.99 -9.11
CA LEU A 61 -28.38 31.22 -7.87
C LEU A 61 -27.70 29.87 -8.10
N TRP A 62 -28.11 29.14 -9.15
CA TRP A 62 -27.57 27.80 -9.41
C TRP A 62 -26.09 27.82 -9.77
N VAL A 63 -25.66 28.85 -10.51
CA VAL A 63 -24.26 29.02 -10.90
C VAL A 63 -23.44 29.49 -9.71
N GLY A 64 -23.93 30.50 -8.97
CA GLY A 64 -23.23 31.01 -7.79
C GLY A 64 -23.06 29.96 -6.69
N GLY A 65 -24.10 29.20 -6.38
CA GLY A 65 -24.03 28.18 -5.33
C GLY A 65 -23.16 26.97 -5.68
N LEU A 66 -23.00 26.61 -6.96
CA LEU A 66 -22.05 25.59 -7.40
C LEU A 66 -20.61 26.10 -7.52
N ALA A 67 -20.44 27.41 -7.70
CA ALA A 67 -19.13 28.01 -7.78
C ALA A 67 -18.52 28.28 -6.40
N GLU A 68 -19.31 28.25 -5.32
CA GLU A 68 -18.78 28.44 -3.97
C GLU A 68 -17.78 27.35 -3.59
N ASP A 69 -16.69 27.75 -2.94
CA ASP A 69 -15.78 26.81 -2.30
C ASP A 69 -16.52 25.93 -1.30
N HIS A 70 -16.20 24.63 -1.31
CA HIS A 70 -16.85 23.66 -0.45
C HIS A 70 -16.55 23.93 1.03
N LEU A 71 -17.56 23.74 1.89
CA LEU A 71 -17.32 23.70 3.34
C LEU A 71 -16.53 22.43 3.72
N PRO A 72 -15.75 22.45 4.82
CA PRO A 72 -15.04 21.26 5.30
C PRO A 72 -15.98 20.06 5.47
N GLY A 73 -15.62 18.92 4.86
CA GLY A 73 -16.42 17.69 4.89
C GLY A 73 -17.73 17.74 4.08
N SER A 74 -17.94 18.75 3.24
CA SER A 74 -19.15 18.93 2.43
C SER A 74 -18.82 18.95 0.94
N SER A 75 -19.75 18.49 0.09
CA SER A 75 -19.67 18.69 -1.38
C SER A 75 -20.31 20.00 -1.84
N MET A 76 -20.64 20.90 -0.91
CA MET A 76 -21.41 22.11 -1.17
C MET A 76 -20.78 23.31 -0.44
N GLY A 77 -20.88 24.48 -1.06
CA GLY A 77 -20.57 25.75 -0.43
C GLY A 77 -21.60 26.23 0.60
N GLN A 78 -21.33 27.38 1.20
CA GLN A 78 -22.11 27.96 2.31
C GLN A 78 -23.60 28.19 1.98
N THR A 79 -23.91 28.75 0.81
CA THR A 79 -25.28 29.10 0.40
C THR A 79 -26.13 27.85 0.19
N PHE A 80 -25.63 26.89 -0.59
CA PHE A 80 -26.37 25.64 -0.85
C PHE A 80 -26.49 24.77 0.39
N THR A 81 -25.45 24.71 1.24
CA THR A 81 -25.54 24.03 2.53
C THR A 81 -26.65 24.65 3.38
N THR A 82 -26.74 25.98 3.45
CA THR A 82 -27.78 26.67 4.22
C THR A 82 -29.19 26.36 3.70
N ILE A 83 -29.38 26.37 2.37
CA ILE A 83 -30.68 26.04 1.74
C ILE A 83 -31.07 24.58 2.04
N LEU A 84 -30.13 23.65 1.88
CA LEU A 84 -30.38 22.22 2.11
C LEU A 84 -30.69 21.95 3.59
N VAL A 85 -29.90 22.49 4.51
CA VAL A 85 -30.12 22.30 5.95
C VAL A 85 -31.45 22.87 6.40
N ASP A 86 -31.84 24.08 5.97
CA ASP A 86 -33.16 24.63 6.29
C ASP A 86 -34.29 23.75 5.75
N GLN A 87 -34.20 23.32 4.49
CA GLN A 87 -35.23 22.51 3.86
C GLN A 87 -35.36 21.11 4.51
N PHE A 88 -34.25 20.41 4.75
CA PHE A 88 -34.27 19.09 5.40
C PHE A 88 -34.68 19.18 6.87
N THR A 89 -34.33 20.27 7.58
CA THR A 89 -34.81 20.50 8.95
C THR A 89 -36.32 20.68 8.99
N ARG A 90 -36.90 21.44 8.05
CA ARG A 90 -38.35 21.60 7.93
C ARG A 90 -39.07 20.32 7.54
N LEU A 91 -38.48 19.53 6.63
CA LEU A 91 -39.04 18.22 6.25
C LEU A 91 -39.09 17.28 7.46
N ARG A 92 -37.97 17.16 8.19
CA ARG A 92 -37.91 16.35 9.41
C ARG A 92 -38.88 16.83 10.48
N GLY A 93 -38.81 18.10 10.86
CA GLY A 93 -39.62 18.66 11.96
C GLY A 93 -41.10 18.83 11.63
N GLY A 94 -41.45 18.91 10.34
CA GLY A 94 -42.83 19.03 9.87
C GLY A 94 -43.50 17.68 9.55
N ASP A 95 -42.74 16.58 9.54
CA ASP A 95 -43.28 15.26 9.25
C ASP A 95 -43.81 14.60 10.52
N ARG A 96 -45.15 14.54 10.63
CA ARG A 96 -45.84 13.82 11.71
C ARG A 96 -45.48 12.33 11.77
N PHE A 97 -44.96 11.77 10.68
CA PHE A 97 -44.56 10.37 10.56
C PHE A 97 -43.03 10.19 10.56
N TRP A 98 -42.28 11.19 11.02
CA TRP A 98 -40.85 11.03 11.26
C TRP A 98 -40.60 9.81 12.16
N TYR A 99 -39.71 8.90 11.73
CA TYR A 99 -39.64 7.56 12.29
C TYR A 99 -39.32 7.54 13.79
N GLN A 100 -38.52 8.50 14.28
CA GLN A 100 -38.16 8.62 15.70
C GLN A 100 -39.35 9.02 16.59
N ASP A 101 -40.40 9.62 16.02
CA ASP A 101 -41.62 10.00 16.75
C ASP A 101 -42.71 8.92 16.68
N LEU A 102 -42.57 7.95 15.78
CA LEU A 102 -43.60 6.95 15.49
C LEU A 102 -43.35 5.59 16.16
N PHE A 103 -42.09 5.15 16.18
CA PHE A 103 -41.72 3.81 16.63
C PHE A 103 -41.30 3.77 18.11
N ASN A 104 -41.33 2.58 18.71
CA ASN A 104 -40.80 2.39 20.06
C ASN A 104 -39.26 2.35 20.05
N ALA A 105 -38.64 2.47 21.21
CA ALA A 105 -37.18 2.53 21.34
C ALA A 105 -36.45 1.31 20.76
N GLN A 106 -37.04 0.11 20.82
CA GLN A 106 -36.42 -1.10 20.30
C GLN A 106 -36.44 -1.16 18.77
N ASP A 107 -37.56 -0.73 18.17
CA ASP A 107 -37.69 -0.61 16.72
C ASP A 107 -36.76 0.51 16.19
N ILE A 108 -36.65 1.64 16.90
CA ILE A 108 -35.71 2.71 16.56
C ILE A 108 -34.26 2.21 16.58
N ALA A 109 -33.84 1.51 17.64
CA ALA A 109 -32.50 0.94 17.71
C ALA A 109 -32.21 -0.01 16.54
N THR A 110 -33.22 -0.77 16.09
CA THR A 110 -33.07 -1.63 14.90
C THR A 110 -32.95 -0.81 13.62
N LEU A 111 -33.77 0.23 13.46
CA LEU A 111 -33.74 1.11 12.28
C LEU A 111 -32.41 1.89 12.17
N GLU A 112 -31.88 2.37 13.29
CA GLU A 112 -30.63 3.15 13.33
C GLU A 112 -29.38 2.30 13.00
N THR A 113 -29.47 0.97 13.09
CA THR A 113 -28.39 0.05 12.61
C THR A 113 -28.50 -0.34 11.13
N THR A 114 -29.56 0.11 10.43
CA THR A 114 -29.75 -0.26 9.02
C THR A 114 -28.92 0.63 8.10
N THR A 115 -27.95 0.05 7.40
CA THR A 115 -27.12 0.73 6.39
C THR A 115 -27.66 0.49 4.97
N LEU A 116 -27.34 1.38 4.02
CA LEU A 116 -27.70 1.16 2.61
C LEU A 116 -27.00 -0.07 2.01
N ALA A 117 -25.78 -0.39 2.48
CA ALA A 117 -25.08 -1.64 2.15
C ALA A 117 -25.94 -2.86 2.49
N SER A 118 -26.45 -2.93 3.72
CA SER A 118 -27.30 -4.03 4.17
C SER A 118 -28.59 -4.16 3.34
N VAL A 119 -29.14 -3.04 2.87
CA VAL A 119 -30.34 -3.04 2.01
C VAL A 119 -30.02 -3.63 0.64
N ILE A 120 -28.88 -3.28 0.04
CA ILE A 120 -28.46 -3.81 -1.27
C ILE A 120 -28.19 -5.31 -1.17
N GLU A 121 -27.45 -5.76 -0.17
CA GLU A 121 -27.10 -7.18 -0.01
C GLU A 121 -28.34 -8.05 0.23
N ARG A 122 -29.30 -7.58 1.03
CA ARG A 122 -30.56 -8.29 1.29
C ARG A 122 -31.43 -8.45 0.04
N ASN A 123 -31.29 -7.58 -0.95
CA ASN A 123 -32.20 -7.51 -2.10
C ASN A 123 -31.53 -7.83 -3.45
N THR A 124 -30.22 -8.10 -3.46
CA THR A 124 -29.45 -8.39 -4.68
C THR A 124 -28.56 -9.62 -4.49
N GLY A 125 -27.81 -10.01 -5.53
CA GLY A 125 -26.73 -10.99 -5.45
C GLY A 125 -25.37 -10.39 -5.08
N ILE A 126 -25.29 -9.07 -4.91
CA ILE A 126 -24.06 -8.35 -4.55
C ILE A 126 -23.77 -8.60 -3.07
N ARG A 127 -22.51 -8.85 -2.72
CA ARG A 127 -22.01 -9.14 -1.36
C ARG A 127 -20.72 -8.36 -1.12
N HIS A 128 -20.34 -8.21 0.15
CA HIS A 128 -19.08 -7.58 0.56
C HIS A 128 -18.99 -6.10 0.18
N LEU A 129 -20.08 -5.37 0.37
CA LEU A 129 -20.06 -3.92 0.19
C LEU A 129 -19.42 -3.24 1.39
N GLN A 130 -18.64 -2.17 1.14
CA GLN A 130 -18.20 -1.25 2.19
C GLN A 130 -19.37 -0.80 3.08
N GLU A 131 -19.09 -0.56 4.36
CA GLU A 131 -20.14 -0.26 5.34
C GLU A 131 -20.91 1.03 4.97
N ASN A 132 -20.18 2.06 4.51
CA ASN A 132 -20.75 3.35 4.11
C ASN A 132 -20.66 3.60 2.59
N VAL A 133 -21.61 3.01 1.85
CA VAL A 133 -21.71 3.12 0.39
C VAL A 133 -22.01 4.52 -0.17
N PHE A 134 -22.18 5.55 0.67
CA PHE A 134 -22.36 6.93 0.21
C PHE A 134 -21.04 7.61 -0.15
N PHE A 135 -19.93 7.08 0.35
CA PHE A 135 -18.60 7.50 -0.03
C PHE A 135 -18.05 6.48 -1.02
N ALA A 136 -17.22 6.93 -1.95
CA ALA A 136 -16.27 5.99 -2.51
C ALA A 136 -15.41 5.47 -1.34
N PRO A 137 -14.96 4.21 -1.36
CA PRO A 137 -14.04 3.71 -0.35
C PRO A 137 -12.92 4.74 -0.17
N THR A 138 -12.82 5.31 1.03
CA THR A 138 -11.68 6.15 1.41
C THR A 138 -10.54 5.21 1.67
N ASN A 139 -10.01 4.68 0.58
CA ASN A 139 -8.79 3.92 0.64
C ASN A 139 -7.70 4.91 1.00
N HIS A 140 -6.97 4.60 2.07
CA HIS A 140 -5.66 5.17 2.30
C HIS A 140 -4.93 5.24 0.95
N ASP A 141 -4.64 6.47 0.55
CA ASP A 141 -3.86 6.81 -0.63
C ASP A 141 -4.50 6.44 -1.99
N HIS A 142 -5.22 7.41 -2.57
CA HIS A 142 -5.63 7.39 -3.98
C HIS A 142 -4.44 7.41 -4.97
N SER A 143 -3.20 7.29 -4.52
CA SER A 143 -2.06 6.97 -5.38
C SER A 143 -1.71 5.48 -5.45
N SER A 144 -2.30 4.58 -4.63
CA SER A 144 -1.79 3.19 -4.51
C SER A 144 -2.71 2.08 -5.05
N LEU A 145 -4.04 2.26 -5.11
CA LEU A 145 -4.94 1.22 -5.64
C LEU A 145 -5.19 1.29 -7.16
N GLU A 146 -4.71 2.34 -7.83
CA GLU A 146 -4.77 2.42 -9.29
C GLU A 146 -3.74 1.48 -9.94
N TYR A 147 -2.74 1.02 -9.18
CA TYR A 147 -1.53 0.36 -9.67
C TYR A 147 -1.33 -1.07 -9.20
N ASP A 148 -2.23 -1.63 -8.38
CA ASP A 148 -2.18 -3.06 -8.10
C ASP A 148 -2.45 -3.86 -9.37
N ILE A 149 -1.46 -4.67 -9.74
CA ILE A 149 -1.50 -5.44 -10.98
C ILE A 149 -1.44 -6.93 -10.71
N THR A 150 -2.25 -7.66 -11.47
CA THR A 150 -2.14 -9.10 -11.63
C THR A 150 -1.61 -9.38 -13.03
N VAL A 151 -0.45 -10.04 -13.09
CA VAL A 151 0.23 -10.41 -14.33
C VAL A 151 -0.01 -11.89 -14.61
N MET A 152 -0.38 -12.20 -15.85
CA MET A 152 -0.60 -13.58 -16.29
C MET A 152 0.22 -13.90 -17.54
N ALA A 153 0.80 -15.09 -17.58
CA ALA A 153 1.50 -15.59 -18.75
C ALA A 153 1.04 -17.00 -19.11
N PRO A 154 0.82 -17.30 -20.40
CA PRO A 154 0.53 -18.65 -20.84
C PRO A 154 1.74 -19.56 -20.66
N GLY A 155 1.46 -20.83 -20.37
CA GLY A 155 2.44 -21.90 -20.46
C GLY A 155 2.86 -22.19 -21.92
N ALA A 156 3.41 -23.38 -22.15
CA ALA A 156 3.86 -23.77 -23.48
C ALA A 156 2.71 -23.82 -24.51
N GLY A 157 3.00 -23.54 -25.78
CA GLY A 157 2.09 -23.82 -26.90
C GLY A 157 1.20 -22.67 -27.39
N THR A 158 1.46 -21.43 -26.98
CA THR A 158 0.78 -20.22 -27.51
C THR A 158 1.78 -19.13 -27.88
N THR A 159 1.29 -17.99 -28.36
CA THR A 159 2.06 -16.75 -28.40
C THR A 159 2.33 -16.33 -26.96
N GLY A 160 3.58 -16.38 -26.48
CA GLY A 160 4.01 -16.03 -25.12
C GLY A 160 3.82 -14.54 -24.77
N MET A 161 2.58 -14.06 -24.89
CA MET A 161 2.13 -12.73 -24.55
C MET A 161 1.78 -12.71 -23.07
N VAL A 162 2.34 -11.76 -22.34
CA VAL A 162 2.08 -11.53 -20.92
C VAL A 162 0.94 -10.52 -20.81
N GLN A 163 -0.14 -10.90 -20.13
CA GLN A 163 -1.28 -10.03 -19.83
C GLN A 163 -1.01 -9.30 -18.52
N VAL A 164 -1.37 -8.01 -18.48
CA VAL A 164 -1.26 -7.17 -17.28
C VAL A 164 -2.66 -6.63 -16.99
N LEU A 165 -3.20 -6.99 -15.83
CA LEU A 165 -4.56 -6.68 -15.41
C LEU A 165 -4.53 -5.87 -14.12
N HIS A 166 -5.53 -5.04 -13.88
CA HIS A 166 -5.77 -4.50 -12.54
C HIS A 166 -6.16 -5.64 -11.58
N SER A 167 -5.56 -5.70 -10.39
CA SER A 167 -5.84 -6.75 -9.42
C SER A 167 -7.30 -6.77 -8.96
N THR A 168 -7.93 -5.60 -8.76
CA THR A 168 -9.32 -5.56 -8.28
C THR A 168 -10.36 -5.80 -9.37
N THR A 169 -10.17 -5.20 -10.55
CA THR A 169 -11.20 -5.25 -11.61
C THR A 169 -10.99 -6.39 -12.60
N MET A 170 -9.79 -6.98 -12.62
CA MET A 170 -9.34 -7.96 -13.61
C MET A 170 -9.50 -7.50 -15.07
N GLN A 171 -9.59 -6.18 -15.29
CA GLN A 171 -9.57 -5.56 -16.62
C GLN A 171 -8.15 -5.32 -17.08
N GLU A 172 -7.94 -5.28 -18.41
CA GLU A 172 -6.64 -4.96 -19.01
C GLU A 172 -6.15 -3.61 -18.49
N TYR A 173 -4.98 -3.62 -17.84
CA TYR A 173 -4.31 -2.44 -17.32
C TYR A 173 -3.31 -1.89 -18.33
N LEU A 174 -2.44 -2.76 -18.86
CA LEU A 174 -1.53 -2.47 -19.97
C LEU A 174 -1.77 -3.40 -21.16
N PRO A 175 -1.45 -2.95 -22.40
CA PRO A 175 -1.41 -3.83 -23.55
C PRO A 175 -0.51 -5.03 -23.30
N SER A 176 -0.94 -6.20 -23.77
CA SER A 176 -0.18 -7.44 -23.58
C SER A 176 1.27 -7.34 -24.09
N ILE A 177 2.23 -7.78 -23.27
CA ILE A 177 3.67 -7.64 -23.50
C ILE A 177 4.23 -8.89 -24.18
N ASN A 178 4.92 -8.72 -25.31
CA ASN A 178 5.66 -9.80 -25.98
C ASN A 178 7.08 -9.90 -25.42
N ALA A 179 7.24 -10.51 -24.24
CA ALA A 179 8.51 -10.53 -23.53
C ALA A 179 9.61 -11.25 -24.32
N PHE A 180 9.31 -12.38 -24.96
CA PHE A 180 10.29 -13.19 -25.69
C PHE A 180 9.80 -13.51 -27.12
N PRO A 181 9.98 -12.58 -28.08
CA PRO A 181 9.52 -12.79 -29.45
C PRO A 181 10.09 -14.06 -30.08
N GLY A 182 9.21 -14.94 -30.56
CA GLY A 182 9.57 -16.21 -31.20
C GLY A 182 9.80 -17.38 -30.23
N PHE A 183 9.71 -17.15 -28.92
CA PHE A 183 9.71 -18.21 -27.92
C PHE A 183 8.27 -18.71 -27.68
N GLY A 184 8.06 -20.02 -27.81
CA GLY A 184 6.76 -20.68 -27.58
C GLY A 184 6.70 -21.53 -26.30
N GLY A 185 7.73 -21.43 -25.46
CA GLY A 185 7.78 -22.08 -24.15
C GLY A 185 7.09 -21.24 -23.07
N PRO A 186 7.00 -21.76 -21.84
CA PRO A 186 6.30 -21.08 -20.76
C PRO A 186 7.10 -19.86 -20.27
N ILE A 187 6.40 -18.79 -19.89
CA ILE A 187 7.01 -17.59 -19.30
C ILE A 187 6.67 -17.57 -17.81
N ARG A 188 7.66 -17.28 -16.97
CA ARG A 188 7.46 -16.98 -15.54
C ARG A 188 7.27 -15.49 -15.38
N VAL A 189 6.44 -15.12 -14.42
CA VAL A 189 6.11 -13.73 -14.11
C VAL A 189 6.28 -13.49 -12.61
N ALA A 190 6.71 -12.28 -12.27
CA ALA A 190 6.73 -11.70 -10.94
C ALA A 190 6.42 -10.21 -11.09
N THR A 191 6.09 -9.56 -9.97
CA THR A 191 5.78 -8.13 -9.92
C THR A 191 6.51 -7.48 -8.76
N GLY A 192 6.87 -6.22 -8.92
CA GLY A 192 7.46 -5.40 -7.86
C GLY A 192 8.02 -4.11 -8.43
N ASP A 193 8.09 -3.04 -7.64
CA ASP A 193 8.56 -1.73 -8.07
C ASP A 193 10.09 -1.70 -8.19
N VAL A 194 10.61 -2.07 -9.36
CA VAL A 194 12.06 -2.21 -9.59
C VAL A 194 12.70 -0.84 -9.82
N ASN A 195 11.94 0.12 -10.35
CA ASN A 195 12.41 1.48 -10.65
C ASN A 195 12.14 2.52 -9.53
N ASN A 196 11.47 2.11 -8.46
CA ASN A 196 11.11 2.92 -7.29
C ASN A 196 10.28 4.16 -7.70
N ASP A 197 9.29 3.96 -8.57
CA ASP A 197 8.36 5.01 -9.00
C ASP A 197 6.97 4.95 -8.35
N GLY A 198 6.78 3.98 -7.44
CA GLY A 198 5.55 3.70 -6.71
C GLY A 198 4.59 2.77 -7.46
N ILE A 199 4.92 2.31 -8.67
CA ILE A 199 4.07 1.44 -9.50
C ILE A 199 4.76 0.07 -9.64
N PRO A 200 4.11 -1.05 -9.32
CA PRO A 200 4.71 -2.37 -9.51
C PRO A 200 5.04 -2.65 -10.98
N ASP A 201 6.30 -3.02 -11.25
CA ASP A 201 6.79 -3.40 -12.58
C ASP A 201 6.50 -4.87 -12.92
N VAL A 202 6.56 -5.19 -14.20
CA VAL A 202 6.38 -6.56 -14.71
C VAL A 202 7.74 -7.21 -14.96
N ILE A 203 8.05 -8.26 -14.20
CA ILE A 203 9.29 -9.03 -14.34
C ILE A 203 8.96 -10.36 -15.02
N THR A 204 9.69 -10.69 -16.08
CA THR A 204 9.46 -11.89 -16.89
C THR A 204 10.72 -12.72 -17.04
N GLY A 205 10.56 -14.04 -17.07
CA GLY A 205 11.64 -14.99 -17.27
C GLY A 205 11.25 -16.11 -18.21
N ALA A 206 12.17 -16.52 -19.08
CA ALA A 206 11.91 -17.68 -19.93
C ALA A 206 12.00 -18.97 -19.11
N GLY A 207 10.95 -19.79 -19.16
CA GLY A 207 10.93 -21.13 -18.58
C GLY A 207 11.63 -22.18 -19.45
N PRO A 208 11.43 -23.49 -19.17
CA PRO A 208 12.14 -24.58 -19.84
C PRO A 208 12.07 -24.51 -21.36
N GLY A 209 13.22 -24.70 -22.01
CA GLY A 209 13.40 -24.53 -23.46
C GLY A 209 13.89 -23.14 -23.86
N GLY A 210 13.83 -22.15 -22.96
CA GLY A 210 14.43 -20.83 -23.10
C GLY A 210 15.73 -20.70 -22.30
N GLY A 211 16.50 -19.63 -22.58
CA GLY A 211 17.67 -19.28 -21.77
C GLY A 211 17.27 -18.69 -20.41
N PRO A 212 18.20 -18.51 -19.46
CA PRO A 212 17.94 -17.88 -18.17
C PRO A 212 17.81 -16.34 -18.29
N HIS A 213 17.04 -15.88 -19.27
CA HIS A 213 16.89 -14.48 -19.63
C HIS A 213 15.75 -13.86 -18.82
N ILE A 214 16.07 -12.80 -18.09
CA ILE A 214 15.14 -11.95 -17.36
C ILE A 214 14.90 -10.66 -18.15
N LYS A 215 13.65 -10.19 -18.19
CA LYS A 215 13.28 -8.88 -18.70
C LYS A 215 12.32 -8.19 -17.76
N VAL A 216 12.55 -6.91 -17.50
CA VAL A 216 11.72 -6.05 -16.66
C VAL A 216 11.06 -5.00 -17.55
N PHE A 217 9.77 -4.78 -17.33
CA PHE A 217 8.95 -3.79 -18.04
C PHE A 217 8.30 -2.87 -17.02
N ASP A 218 8.36 -1.58 -17.30
CA ASP A 218 7.79 -0.52 -16.48
C ASP A 218 6.28 -0.74 -16.30
N GLY A 219 5.82 -0.79 -15.04
CA GLY A 219 4.41 -0.94 -14.69
C GLY A 219 3.53 0.21 -15.15
N LYS A 220 4.11 1.39 -15.41
CA LYS A 220 3.39 2.58 -15.85
C LYS A 220 3.01 2.57 -17.32
N ASP A 221 3.89 2.06 -18.18
CA ASP A 221 3.72 2.18 -19.64
C ASP A 221 4.10 0.93 -20.44
N GLY A 222 4.58 -0.12 -19.79
CA GLY A 222 4.97 -1.40 -20.38
C GLY A 222 6.28 -1.34 -21.18
N GLN A 223 7.07 -0.26 -21.09
CA GLN A 223 8.37 -0.19 -21.78
C GLN A 223 9.42 -1.07 -21.10
N PRO A 224 10.34 -1.69 -21.85
CA PRO A 224 11.40 -2.49 -21.25
C PRO A 224 12.42 -1.58 -20.53
N ILE A 225 12.64 -1.82 -19.24
CA ILE A 225 13.58 -1.08 -18.38
C ILE A 225 14.78 -1.92 -17.93
N GLY A 226 14.70 -3.24 -18.02
CA GLY A 226 15.79 -4.14 -17.62
C GLY A 226 15.87 -5.40 -18.49
N SER A 227 17.08 -5.91 -18.73
CA SER A 227 17.28 -7.17 -19.47
C SER A 227 18.67 -7.77 -19.25
N PHE A 228 18.73 -8.98 -18.67
CA PHE A 228 20.00 -9.67 -18.37
C PHE A 228 19.83 -11.20 -18.31
N PHE A 229 20.94 -11.94 -18.35
CA PHE A 229 20.96 -13.39 -18.13
C PHE A 229 21.40 -13.71 -16.71
N ALA A 230 20.57 -14.38 -15.90
CA ALA A 230 20.86 -14.70 -14.51
C ALA A 230 21.88 -15.84 -14.35
N PHE A 231 21.95 -16.73 -15.33
CA PHE A 231 22.88 -17.86 -15.39
C PHE A 231 23.62 -17.89 -16.75
N ASP A 232 24.45 -18.90 -16.99
CA ASP A 232 25.12 -19.08 -18.28
C ASP A 232 24.09 -19.07 -19.42
N ALA A 233 24.25 -18.19 -20.39
CA ALA A 233 23.27 -18.00 -21.48
C ALA A 233 23.06 -19.26 -22.36
N ARG A 234 23.92 -20.28 -22.24
CA ARG A 234 23.76 -21.58 -22.91
C ARG A 234 22.87 -22.55 -22.13
N PHE A 235 22.58 -22.27 -20.86
CA PHE A 235 21.62 -23.04 -20.08
C PHE A 235 20.24 -22.86 -20.69
N SER A 236 19.50 -23.94 -20.90
CA SER A 236 18.19 -23.94 -21.54
C SER A 236 17.07 -24.48 -20.65
N GLY A 237 17.35 -24.60 -19.35
CA GLY A 237 16.38 -25.05 -18.36
C GLY A 237 15.37 -23.99 -17.95
N GLY A 238 15.62 -22.72 -18.31
CA GLY A 238 14.83 -21.58 -17.87
C GLY A 238 15.04 -21.24 -16.40
N VAL A 239 14.17 -20.38 -15.87
CA VAL A 239 14.24 -19.85 -14.51
C VAL A 239 12.88 -19.82 -13.83
N HIS A 240 12.86 -19.72 -12.50
CA HIS A 240 11.75 -19.16 -11.71
C HIS A 240 12.17 -17.81 -11.13
N ILE A 241 11.19 -16.94 -10.90
CA ILE A 241 11.41 -15.56 -10.46
C ILE A 241 10.48 -15.24 -9.30
N ALA A 242 11.00 -14.52 -8.31
CA ALA A 242 10.26 -13.76 -7.32
C ALA A 242 10.92 -12.37 -7.21
N ALA A 243 10.25 -11.44 -6.53
CA ALA A 243 10.72 -10.07 -6.40
C ALA A 243 10.35 -9.54 -5.02
N ALA A 244 11.28 -8.85 -4.40
CA ALA A 244 11.11 -8.19 -3.11
C ALA A 244 12.31 -7.27 -2.88
N ASP A 245 12.12 -6.15 -2.21
CA ASP A 245 13.23 -5.33 -1.73
C ASP A 245 13.92 -6.03 -0.54
N ILE A 246 15.05 -6.70 -0.80
CA ILE A 246 15.78 -7.53 0.18
C ILE A 246 17.10 -6.86 0.58
N SER A 247 17.49 -5.79 -0.12
CA SER A 247 18.82 -5.23 -0.01
C SER A 247 18.82 -3.72 0.04
N GLY A 248 19.91 -3.21 0.59
CA GLY A 248 20.15 -1.79 0.66
C GLY A 248 21.23 -1.45 1.67
N PRO A 249 21.51 -0.16 1.88
CA PRO A 249 22.53 0.28 2.80
C PRO A 249 22.31 -0.31 4.20
N TYR A 250 23.34 -0.97 4.73
CA TYR A 250 23.34 -1.56 6.08
C TYR A 250 22.37 -2.74 6.30
N GLY A 251 21.83 -3.33 5.23
CA GLY A 251 20.92 -4.47 5.30
C GLY A 251 19.44 -4.09 5.43
N ILE A 252 19.10 -2.84 5.13
CA ILE A 252 17.73 -2.31 5.16
C ILE A 252 17.24 -2.15 3.71
N PRO A 253 15.97 -2.47 3.39
CA PRO A 253 15.35 -2.24 2.08
C PRO A 253 15.56 -0.79 1.58
N ASP A 254 15.99 -0.60 0.33
CA ASP A 254 16.35 0.71 -0.25
C ASP A 254 15.31 1.34 -1.18
N GLY A 255 14.14 0.71 -1.27
CA GLY A 255 13.01 1.07 -2.13
C GLY A 255 13.12 0.50 -3.55
N PHE A 256 14.25 -0.09 -3.95
CA PHE A 256 14.35 -0.75 -5.26
C PHE A 256 14.12 -2.25 -5.12
N VAL A 257 13.01 -2.74 -5.68
CA VAL A 257 12.72 -4.18 -5.61
C VAL A 257 13.82 -5.02 -6.28
N ASP A 258 14.40 -5.94 -5.51
CA ASP A 258 15.39 -6.89 -5.98
C ASP A 258 14.77 -8.09 -6.69
N ILE A 259 15.56 -8.71 -7.57
CA ILE A 259 15.10 -9.83 -8.38
C ILE A 259 15.73 -11.12 -7.88
N VAL A 260 14.89 -12.00 -7.33
CA VAL A 260 15.26 -13.35 -6.89
C VAL A 260 15.03 -14.33 -8.03
N VAL A 261 16.10 -14.98 -8.49
CA VAL A 261 16.07 -15.89 -9.63
C VAL A 261 16.61 -17.25 -9.24
N SER A 262 15.92 -18.31 -9.62
CA SER A 262 16.40 -19.68 -9.45
C SER A 262 16.44 -20.45 -10.76
N ALA A 263 17.35 -21.42 -10.87
CA ALA A 263 17.41 -22.29 -12.04
C ALA A 263 16.24 -23.29 -12.01
N ASP A 264 15.58 -23.47 -13.15
CA ASP A 264 14.46 -24.41 -13.31
C ASP A 264 14.96 -25.76 -13.89
N ALA A 265 14.15 -26.45 -14.70
CA ALA A 265 14.37 -27.82 -15.16
C ALA A 265 15.79 -28.08 -15.70
N GLY A 266 16.48 -29.07 -15.12
CA GLY A 266 17.85 -29.44 -15.51
C GLY A 266 18.95 -28.57 -14.88
N GLY A 267 18.58 -27.51 -14.16
CA GLY A 267 19.48 -26.72 -13.32
C GLY A 267 19.58 -27.26 -11.91
N GLY A 268 20.71 -26.98 -11.25
CA GLY A 268 20.86 -27.25 -9.82
C GLY A 268 19.95 -26.36 -8.96
N PRO A 269 19.78 -26.61 -7.66
CA PRO A 269 18.93 -25.80 -6.79
C PRO A 269 19.58 -24.47 -6.40
N HIS A 270 20.13 -23.75 -7.39
CA HIS A 270 20.86 -22.51 -7.23
C HIS A 270 19.89 -21.33 -7.31
N VAL A 271 19.87 -20.53 -6.25
CA VAL A 271 19.13 -19.27 -6.14
C VAL A 271 20.14 -18.12 -6.16
N LYS A 272 19.84 -17.07 -6.91
CA LYS A 272 20.62 -15.83 -7.04
C LYS A 272 19.72 -14.63 -6.82
N VAL A 273 20.25 -13.60 -6.18
CA VAL A 273 19.54 -12.34 -5.96
C VAL A 273 20.32 -11.22 -6.63
N PHE A 274 19.62 -10.38 -7.39
CA PHE A 274 20.19 -9.27 -8.14
C PHE A 274 19.59 -7.96 -7.69
N SER A 275 20.44 -6.95 -7.50
CA SER A 275 19.99 -5.62 -7.06
C SER A 275 19.07 -4.98 -8.09
N GLY A 276 17.87 -4.56 -7.66
CA GLY A 276 16.89 -3.86 -8.48
C GLY A 276 17.46 -2.63 -9.16
N GLN A 277 18.12 -1.76 -8.39
CA GLN A 277 18.81 -0.57 -8.89
C GLN A 277 19.79 -0.90 -10.03
N SER A 278 20.63 -1.93 -9.85
CA SER A 278 21.65 -2.29 -10.85
C SER A 278 21.08 -2.89 -12.15
N VAL A 279 19.86 -3.46 -12.10
CA VAL A 279 19.15 -4.01 -13.27
C VAL A 279 18.77 -2.90 -14.25
N LEU A 280 18.49 -1.70 -13.75
CA LEU A 280 18.15 -0.52 -14.55
C LEU A 280 19.39 0.10 -15.23
N GLU A 281 20.57 -0.11 -14.67
CA GLU A 281 21.82 0.52 -15.11
C GLU A 281 22.63 -0.34 -16.07
N SER A 282 22.50 -1.67 -15.98
CA SER A 282 23.42 -2.62 -16.62
C SER A 282 22.76 -3.93 -17.04
N SER A 283 23.20 -4.46 -18.20
CA SER A 283 22.88 -5.84 -18.62
C SER A 283 23.64 -6.93 -17.85
N GLN A 284 24.52 -6.52 -16.93
CA GLN A 284 25.20 -7.36 -15.94
C GLN A 284 24.96 -6.72 -14.56
N PRO A 285 23.77 -6.91 -13.97
CA PRO A 285 23.45 -6.37 -12.67
C PRO A 285 24.33 -6.99 -11.58
N THR A 286 24.42 -6.29 -10.45
CA THR A 286 25.13 -6.76 -9.26
C THR A 286 24.40 -7.96 -8.67
N GLU A 287 25.05 -9.13 -8.67
CA GLU A 287 24.62 -10.28 -7.87
C GLU A 287 24.92 -9.95 -6.40
N LEU A 288 23.87 -9.76 -5.60
CA LEU A 288 23.97 -9.45 -4.17
C LEU A 288 24.53 -10.66 -3.42
N PHE A 289 23.93 -11.82 -3.66
CA PHE A 289 24.37 -13.11 -3.13
C PHE A 289 23.74 -14.27 -3.90
N SER A 290 24.26 -15.48 -3.68
CA SER A 290 23.67 -16.71 -4.20
C SER A 290 24.01 -17.94 -3.38
N PHE A 291 23.15 -18.96 -3.44
CA PHE A 291 23.26 -20.17 -2.61
C PHE A 291 22.54 -21.37 -3.23
N PHE A 292 22.86 -22.58 -2.75
CA PHE A 292 22.13 -23.79 -3.10
C PHE A 292 21.10 -24.13 -2.01
N ALA A 293 19.80 -24.00 -2.31
CA ALA A 293 18.72 -24.22 -1.34
C ALA A 293 18.58 -25.70 -0.91
N TYR A 294 18.99 -26.62 -1.79
CA TYR A 294 18.93 -28.07 -1.59
C TYR A 294 20.25 -28.73 -1.98
N ASN A 295 20.30 -30.07 -1.90
CA ASN A 295 21.48 -30.82 -2.28
C ASN A 295 21.88 -30.50 -3.74
N ALA A 296 23.11 -30.04 -3.94
CA ALA A 296 23.61 -29.54 -5.22
C ALA A 296 23.59 -30.57 -6.38
N ILE A 297 23.43 -31.87 -6.09
CA ILE A 297 23.27 -32.90 -7.14
C ILE A 297 21.84 -33.00 -7.68
N PHE A 298 20.86 -32.39 -7.00
CA PHE A 298 19.49 -32.31 -7.47
C PHE A 298 19.44 -31.42 -8.72
N SER A 299 18.65 -31.81 -9.72
CA SER A 299 18.58 -31.11 -11.02
C SER A 299 17.13 -30.83 -11.47
N GLY A 300 16.17 -30.93 -10.55
CA GLY A 300 14.77 -30.63 -10.83
C GLY A 300 14.45 -29.13 -10.78
N GLY A 301 15.44 -28.28 -10.53
CA GLY A 301 15.27 -26.84 -10.33
C GLY A 301 14.63 -26.47 -8.98
N VAL A 302 14.49 -25.18 -8.74
CA VAL A 302 13.85 -24.61 -7.55
C VAL A 302 12.75 -23.64 -7.97
N ARG A 303 11.71 -23.55 -7.15
CA ARG A 303 10.68 -22.51 -7.24
C ARG A 303 10.86 -21.58 -6.05
N VAL A 304 10.69 -20.29 -6.29
CA VAL A 304 10.96 -19.22 -5.33
C VAL A 304 9.73 -18.35 -5.15
N ALA A 305 9.54 -17.88 -3.93
CA ALA A 305 8.64 -16.80 -3.53
C ALA A 305 9.36 -15.94 -2.47
N THR A 306 8.82 -14.78 -2.18
CA THR A 306 9.41 -13.81 -1.24
C THR A 306 8.35 -13.26 -0.30
N GLY A 307 8.72 -12.97 0.95
CA GLY A 307 7.83 -12.41 1.96
C GLY A 307 8.49 -12.43 3.32
N ASP A 308 8.16 -11.48 4.19
CA ASP A 308 8.71 -11.37 5.54
C ASP A 308 8.07 -12.42 6.47
N ILE A 309 8.65 -13.62 6.51
CA ILE A 309 8.17 -14.76 7.31
C ILE A 309 8.81 -14.74 8.71
N SER A 310 10.00 -14.15 8.85
CA SER A 310 10.68 -13.92 10.12
C SER A 310 10.01 -12.81 10.95
N GLY A 311 9.35 -11.84 10.31
CA GLY A 311 8.76 -10.67 10.95
C GLY A 311 9.77 -9.58 11.29
N ASP A 312 10.92 -9.56 10.61
CA ASP A 312 12.00 -8.59 10.86
C ASP A 312 11.96 -7.36 9.95
N GLY A 313 10.93 -7.26 9.10
CA GLY A 313 10.76 -6.17 8.13
C GLY A 313 11.56 -6.34 6.85
N ILE A 314 12.38 -7.40 6.73
CA ILE A 314 13.16 -7.73 5.54
C ILE A 314 12.56 -9.00 4.91
N PRO A 315 12.16 -8.96 3.63
CA PRO A 315 11.56 -10.11 2.98
C PRO A 315 12.50 -11.31 2.89
N ASP A 316 11.99 -12.47 3.30
CA ASP A 316 12.69 -13.75 3.20
C ASP A 316 12.55 -14.38 1.83
N ILE A 317 13.42 -15.37 1.58
CA ILE A 317 13.38 -16.20 0.37
C ILE A 317 12.78 -17.57 0.70
N ILE A 318 11.60 -17.83 0.16
CA ILE A 318 10.88 -19.09 0.28
C ILE A 318 11.23 -19.95 -0.93
N THR A 319 11.64 -21.19 -0.68
CA THR A 319 12.02 -22.13 -1.75
C THR A 319 11.28 -23.45 -1.64
N SER A 320 11.07 -24.07 -2.80
CA SER A 320 10.59 -25.45 -2.90
C SER A 320 11.25 -26.19 -4.07
N PRO A 321 11.46 -27.51 -3.98
CA PRO A 321 12.02 -28.28 -5.08
C PRO A 321 11.04 -28.39 -6.26
N GLY A 322 11.58 -28.33 -7.47
CA GLY A 322 10.85 -28.66 -8.68
C GLY A 322 10.53 -30.16 -8.81
N THR A 323 10.04 -30.56 -9.98
CA THR A 323 9.66 -31.95 -10.26
C THR A 323 10.83 -32.91 -10.00
N GLY A 324 10.55 -34.03 -9.33
CA GLY A 324 11.55 -35.01 -8.90
C GLY A 324 12.13 -34.73 -7.50
N GLY A 325 11.85 -33.56 -6.91
CA GLY A 325 12.12 -33.25 -5.51
C GLY A 325 10.91 -33.49 -4.61
N GLY A 326 11.15 -33.71 -3.32
CA GLY A 326 10.09 -33.86 -2.31
C GLY A 326 9.41 -32.54 -1.96
N PRO A 327 8.32 -32.53 -1.18
CA PRO A 327 7.54 -31.33 -0.86
C PRO A 327 8.14 -30.52 0.30
N HIS A 328 9.47 -30.45 0.36
CA HIS A 328 10.18 -29.80 1.45
C HIS A 328 10.33 -28.31 1.16
N VAL A 329 9.47 -27.49 1.75
CA VAL A 329 9.57 -26.03 1.68
C VAL A 329 10.65 -25.58 2.66
N LYS A 330 11.44 -24.58 2.28
CA LYS A 330 12.43 -23.94 3.15
C LYS A 330 12.36 -22.43 3.04
N VAL A 331 12.58 -21.76 4.16
CA VAL A 331 12.62 -20.30 4.26
C VAL A 331 14.03 -19.87 4.65
N PHE A 332 14.58 -18.91 3.93
CA PHE A 332 15.90 -18.35 4.16
C PHE A 332 15.80 -16.87 4.45
N ASP A 333 16.39 -16.48 5.58
CA ASP A 333 16.45 -15.12 6.09
C ASP A 333 17.03 -14.15 5.04
N GLY A 334 16.24 -13.16 4.63
CA GLY A 334 16.66 -12.13 3.67
C GLY A 334 17.71 -11.17 4.22
N SER A 335 17.67 -10.89 5.53
CA SER A 335 18.56 -9.95 6.22
C SER A 335 19.99 -10.48 6.36
N ASN A 336 20.16 -11.81 6.31
CA ASN A 336 21.43 -12.46 6.65
C ASN A 336 22.20 -12.88 5.39
N PRO A 337 23.24 -12.15 4.92
CA PRO A 337 23.96 -12.44 3.67
C PRO A 337 24.73 -13.78 3.63
N GLN A 338 24.64 -14.64 4.66
CA GLN A 338 25.19 -16.00 4.72
C GLN A 338 24.14 -17.10 4.40
N ILE A 339 23.16 -16.79 3.54
CA ILE A 339 21.87 -17.47 3.16
C ILE A 339 21.93 -18.98 2.79
N GLY A 340 23.05 -19.67 2.97
CA GLY A 340 23.11 -21.13 2.82
C GLY A 340 22.33 -21.93 3.89
N THR A 341 21.81 -21.28 4.93
CA THR A 341 21.11 -21.92 6.05
C THR A 341 19.71 -21.35 6.18
N ALA A 342 18.72 -22.23 6.22
CA ALA A 342 17.33 -21.84 6.48
C ALA A 342 17.17 -21.27 7.90
N ILE A 343 16.13 -20.45 8.11
CA ILE A 343 15.78 -19.89 9.42
C ILE A 343 15.72 -21.03 10.46
N PRO A 344 16.18 -20.86 11.70
CA PRO A 344 16.06 -21.91 12.70
C PRO A 344 14.61 -22.29 13.01
N GLY A 345 14.40 -23.52 13.50
CA GLY A 345 13.11 -23.95 14.02
C GLY A 345 12.09 -24.37 12.95
N ALA A 346 10.81 -24.29 13.30
CA ALA A 346 9.72 -24.74 12.43
C ALA A 346 9.62 -23.88 11.17
N LEU A 347 9.84 -22.57 11.29
CA LEU A 347 9.76 -21.60 10.19
C LEU A 347 10.74 -21.91 9.05
N GLY A 348 11.92 -22.45 9.39
CA GLY A 348 12.98 -22.78 8.42
C GLY A 348 12.66 -23.84 7.38
N GLY A 349 11.80 -24.80 7.70
CA GLY A 349 11.44 -25.81 6.71
C GLY A 349 10.60 -26.97 7.21
N PHE A 350 9.70 -27.41 6.33
CA PHE A 350 8.67 -28.39 6.64
C PHE A 350 8.23 -29.14 5.38
N MET A 351 7.56 -30.28 5.57
CA MET A 351 6.96 -31.04 4.48
C MET A 351 5.53 -30.56 4.26
N ALA A 352 5.28 -29.85 3.17
CA ALA A 352 3.95 -29.30 2.86
C ALA A 352 2.92 -30.39 2.49
N TYR A 353 3.41 -31.51 1.95
CA TYR A 353 2.62 -32.67 1.52
C TYR A 353 3.27 -33.97 1.97
N ASP A 354 2.67 -35.11 1.58
CA ASP A 354 3.21 -36.44 1.88
C ASP A 354 4.70 -36.53 1.47
N PRO A 355 5.62 -36.94 2.36
CA PRO A 355 7.05 -36.98 2.06
C PRO A 355 7.45 -37.85 0.86
N THR A 356 6.57 -38.75 0.40
CA THR A 356 6.77 -39.58 -0.80
C THR A 356 6.36 -38.89 -2.10
N PHE A 357 5.69 -37.74 -2.01
CA PHE A 357 5.29 -36.96 -3.18
C PHE A 357 6.51 -36.32 -3.86
N THR A 358 6.67 -36.54 -5.16
CA THR A 358 7.81 -36.01 -5.93
C THR A 358 7.41 -35.14 -7.12
N GLY A 359 6.17 -34.63 -7.13
CA GLY A 359 5.68 -33.71 -8.16
C GLY A 359 6.24 -32.29 -8.04
N GLY A 360 6.99 -32.03 -6.96
CA GLY A 360 7.40 -30.70 -6.53
C GLY A 360 6.24 -29.88 -5.98
N VAL A 361 6.56 -28.74 -5.36
CA VAL A 361 5.58 -27.81 -4.77
C VAL A 361 5.71 -26.42 -5.42
N PHE A 362 4.63 -25.70 -5.62
CA PHE A 362 4.63 -24.27 -5.94
C PHE A 362 4.38 -23.47 -4.67
N VAL A 363 5.02 -22.32 -4.54
CA VAL A 363 4.99 -21.48 -3.33
C VAL A 363 4.61 -20.05 -3.68
N ALA A 364 3.85 -19.41 -2.80
CA ALA A 364 3.52 -17.99 -2.79
C ALA A 364 3.37 -17.52 -1.35
N SER A 365 3.26 -16.22 -1.12
CA SER A 365 3.21 -15.62 0.22
C SER A 365 2.44 -14.32 0.23
N GLY A 366 1.73 -14.05 1.32
CA GLY A 366 0.94 -12.83 1.54
C GLY A 366 0.19 -12.96 2.87
N ASP A 367 -0.25 -11.85 3.46
CA ASP A 367 -1.09 -11.87 4.67
C ASP A 367 -2.51 -12.34 4.30
N ILE A 368 -2.76 -13.66 4.38
CA ILE A 368 -4.02 -14.25 3.94
C ILE A 368 -5.08 -14.05 5.02
N ASP A 369 -4.76 -14.31 6.29
CA ASP A 369 -5.74 -14.26 7.38
C ASP A 369 -5.92 -12.88 8.05
N GLY A 370 -5.13 -11.89 7.64
CA GLY A 370 -5.26 -10.49 8.07
C GLY A 370 -4.66 -10.24 9.46
N ASP A 371 -3.73 -11.08 9.91
CA ASP A 371 -3.06 -10.94 11.20
C ASP A 371 -1.84 -10.01 11.16
N GLY A 372 -1.50 -9.48 9.98
CA GLY A 372 -0.38 -8.58 9.74
C GLY A 372 0.95 -9.30 9.53
N GLN A 373 0.99 -10.64 9.62
CA GLN A 373 2.15 -11.45 9.28
C GLN A 373 1.98 -12.07 7.90
N ILE A 374 3.10 -12.32 7.22
CA ILE A 374 3.05 -12.95 5.90
C ILE A 374 2.82 -14.46 6.05
N ASP A 375 1.74 -14.95 5.45
CA ASP A 375 1.44 -16.37 5.36
C ASP A 375 2.10 -17.02 4.15
N LEU A 376 2.20 -18.35 4.20
CA LEU A 376 2.78 -19.17 3.14
C LEU A 376 1.71 -20.02 2.47
N VAL A 377 1.59 -19.89 1.16
CA VAL A 377 0.68 -20.68 0.32
C VAL A 377 1.49 -21.70 -0.46
N THR A 378 1.06 -22.97 -0.43
CA THR A 378 1.65 -24.03 -1.24
C THR A 378 0.62 -24.66 -2.14
N ALA A 379 1.04 -25.09 -3.33
CA ALA A 379 0.25 -25.93 -4.21
C ALA A 379 1.03 -27.15 -4.70
N ALA A 380 0.34 -28.29 -4.79
CA ALA A 380 0.93 -29.51 -5.28
C ALA A 380 1.17 -29.43 -6.79
N GLY A 381 2.38 -29.81 -7.22
CA GLY A 381 2.74 -29.90 -8.63
C GLY A 381 2.15 -31.14 -9.32
N GLN A 382 2.81 -31.57 -10.40
CA GLN A 382 2.37 -32.70 -11.23
C GLN A 382 2.09 -33.96 -10.39
N ALA A 383 0.97 -34.63 -10.67
CA ALA A 383 0.47 -35.82 -9.94
C ALA A 383 -0.03 -35.58 -8.50
N GLY A 384 -0.01 -34.34 -8.00
CA GLY A 384 -0.47 -34.00 -6.65
C GLY A 384 -1.96 -33.69 -6.51
N GLY A 385 -2.70 -33.61 -7.64
CA GLY A 385 -4.06 -33.07 -7.64
C GLY A 385 -4.06 -31.53 -7.57
N PRO A 386 -5.23 -30.86 -7.62
CA PRO A 386 -5.30 -29.41 -7.51
C PRO A 386 -5.30 -28.95 -6.05
N HIS A 387 -4.39 -29.50 -5.26
CA HIS A 387 -4.36 -29.37 -3.81
C HIS A 387 -3.58 -28.12 -3.41
N VAL A 388 -4.20 -27.25 -2.61
CA VAL A 388 -3.62 -26.02 -2.07
C VAL A 388 -3.72 -26.03 -0.54
N LYS A 389 -2.66 -25.55 0.12
CA LYS A 389 -2.60 -25.36 1.58
C LYS A 389 -2.07 -23.97 1.91
N VAL A 390 -2.67 -23.34 2.92
CA VAL A 390 -2.26 -22.04 3.49
C VAL A 390 -1.72 -22.29 4.90
N PHE A 391 -0.55 -21.75 5.20
CA PHE A 391 0.17 -21.91 6.46
C PHE A 391 0.40 -20.52 7.08
N GLY A 392 0.02 -20.36 8.35
CA GLY A 392 0.18 -19.09 9.06
C GLY A 392 1.64 -18.72 9.31
N GLY A 393 1.99 -17.43 9.18
CA GLY A 393 3.35 -16.90 9.33
C GLY A 393 4.04 -17.29 10.64
N ALA A 394 3.40 -17.06 11.79
CA ALA A 394 4.01 -17.22 13.12
C ALA A 394 4.44 -18.66 13.51
N GLN A 395 3.73 -19.69 13.01
CA GLN A 395 3.88 -21.08 13.50
C GLN A 395 3.77 -22.15 12.41
N GLN A 396 3.57 -21.75 11.14
CA GLN A 396 3.26 -22.66 10.02
C GLN A 396 2.11 -23.62 10.31
N LYS A 397 1.12 -23.15 11.08
CA LYS A 397 -0.11 -23.90 11.30
C LYS A 397 -0.92 -23.84 10.01
N VAL A 398 -1.46 -24.98 9.58
CA VAL A 398 -2.38 -25.00 8.44
C VAL A 398 -3.63 -24.18 8.81
N ILE A 399 -3.82 -23.05 8.12
CA ILE A 399 -5.00 -22.18 8.21
C ILE A 399 -6.12 -22.76 7.34
N ALA A 400 -5.77 -23.17 6.12
CA ALA A 400 -6.71 -23.74 5.17
C ALA A 400 -6.08 -24.82 4.27
N GLU A 401 -6.92 -25.75 3.81
CA GLU A 401 -6.56 -26.82 2.88
C GLU A 401 -7.75 -27.14 1.98
N PHE A 402 -7.57 -27.09 0.66
CA PHE A 402 -8.67 -27.28 -0.29
C PHE A 402 -8.20 -27.77 -1.67
N PHE A 403 -9.16 -28.24 -2.48
CA PHE A 403 -8.94 -28.53 -3.89
C PHE A 403 -9.49 -27.37 -4.74
N ALA A 404 -8.61 -26.66 -5.45
CA ALA A 404 -8.99 -25.50 -6.25
C ALA A 404 -9.82 -25.88 -7.51
N TYR A 405 -9.59 -27.08 -8.03
CA TYR A 405 -10.23 -27.63 -9.23
C TYR A 405 -10.80 -29.03 -8.99
N ASP A 406 -11.31 -29.68 -10.03
CA ASP A 406 -11.81 -31.07 -9.96
C ASP A 406 -10.74 -32.00 -9.33
N PRO A 407 -11.02 -32.73 -8.24
CA PRO A 407 -10.04 -33.61 -7.58
C PRO A 407 -9.45 -34.71 -8.48
N LEU A 408 -10.08 -35.02 -9.61
CA LEU A 408 -9.54 -35.97 -10.60
C LEU A 408 -8.46 -35.35 -11.50
N PHE A 409 -8.29 -34.03 -11.49
CA PHE A 409 -7.27 -33.34 -12.27
C PHE A 409 -5.88 -33.49 -11.61
N THR A 410 -4.96 -34.17 -12.28
CA THR A 410 -3.62 -34.46 -11.71
C THR A 410 -2.51 -33.58 -12.27
N GLY A 411 -2.83 -32.48 -12.96
CA GLY A 411 -1.84 -31.58 -13.56
C GLY A 411 -1.11 -30.67 -12.58
N GLY A 412 -1.58 -30.63 -11.33
CA GLY A 412 -1.08 -29.72 -10.28
C GLY A 412 -1.65 -28.31 -10.43
N VAL A 413 -1.25 -27.41 -9.53
CA VAL A 413 -1.72 -26.02 -9.48
C VAL A 413 -0.53 -25.08 -9.29
N HIS A 414 -0.54 -23.95 -9.99
CA HIS A 414 0.30 -22.80 -9.68
C HIS A 414 -0.48 -21.82 -8.81
N VAL A 415 0.21 -21.15 -7.90
CA VAL A 415 -0.37 -20.21 -6.94
C VAL A 415 0.37 -18.88 -6.97
N SER A 416 -0.38 -17.81 -6.76
CA SER A 416 0.11 -16.49 -6.40
C SER A 416 -0.87 -15.84 -5.43
N THR A 417 -0.50 -14.68 -4.91
CA THR A 417 -1.27 -13.92 -3.92
C THR A 417 -1.38 -12.46 -4.37
N SER A 418 -2.48 -11.80 -4.02
CA SER A 418 -2.72 -10.37 -4.24
C SER A 418 -4.01 -9.96 -3.54
N ASP A 419 -4.15 -8.73 -3.07
CA ASP A 419 -5.45 -8.21 -2.64
C ASP A 419 -6.30 -7.89 -3.89
N THR A 420 -7.21 -8.78 -4.26
CA THR A 420 -8.03 -8.64 -5.46
C THR A 420 -9.44 -8.14 -5.17
N ASN A 421 -9.80 -7.96 -3.91
CA ASN A 421 -11.12 -7.47 -3.50
C ASN A 421 -11.05 -6.11 -2.77
N GLY A 422 -9.84 -5.65 -2.44
CA GLY A 422 -9.53 -4.38 -1.77
C GLY A 422 -9.86 -4.40 -0.28
N ASP A 423 -9.90 -5.57 0.37
CA ASP A 423 -10.24 -5.71 1.79
C ASP A 423 -9.03 -5.65 2.73
N GLY A 424 -7.83 -5.46 2.18
CA GLY A 424 -6.58 -5.36 2.92
C GLY A 424 -5.93 -6.69 3.25
N ARG A 425 -6.55 -7.83 2.91
CA ARG A 425 -5.95 -9.16 2.98
C ARG A 425 -5.52 -9.62 1.60
N ALA A 426 -4.51 -10.48 1.54
CA ALA A 426 -4.11 -11.12 0.31
C ALA A 426 -5.06 -12.29 -0.05
N ASP A 427 -5.56 -12.29 -1.27
CA ASP A 427 -6.31 -13.40 -1.85
C ASP A 427 -5.38 -14.44 -2.49
N VAL A 428 -5.81 -15.70 -2.52
CA VAL A 428 -5.11 -16.79 -3.20
C VAL A 428 -5.60 -16.92 -4.64
N ILE A 429 -4.74 -16.60 -5.60
CA ILE A 429 -4.97 -16.80 -7.03
C ILE A 429 -4.40 -18.16 -7.43
N THR A 430 -5.23 -19.00 -8.05
CA THR A 430 -4.82 -20.32 -8.53
C THR A 430 -4.97 -20.41 -10.04
N THR A 431 -4.05 -21.13 -10.66
CA THR A 431 -4.16 -21.55 -12.06
C THR A 431 -3.80 -23.03 -12.20
N PRO A 432 -4.44 -23.79 -13.09
CA PRO A 432 -4.13 -25.21 -13.21
C PRO A 432 -2.84 -25.39 -14.02
N GLY A 433 -2.08 -26.42 -13.66
CA GLY A 433 -0.88 -26.82 -14.38
C GLY A 433 -1.17 -27.45 -15.74
N GLN A 434 -0.17 -28.13 -16.31
CA GLN A 434 -0.27 -28.75 -17.63
C GLN A 434 -1.47 -29.72 -17.73
N GLY A 435 -2.23 -29.61 -18.82
CA GLY A 435 -3.44 -30.42 -19.05
C GLY A 435 -4.70 -29.84 -18.39
N GLY A 436 -4.58 -28.77 -17.62
CA GLY A 436 -5.69 -27.96 -17.15
C GLY A 436 -6.06 -26.87 -18.16
N GLY A 437 -7.33 -26.47 -18.19
CA GLY A 437 -7.81 -25.35 -19.02
C GLY A 437 -7.31 -23.98 -18.51
N PRO A 438 -7.62 -22.87 -19.19
CA PRO A 438 -7.13 -21.54 -18.81
C PRO A 438 -7.96 -20.90 -17.69
N HIS A 439 -8.57 -21.72 -16.84
CA HIS A 439 -9.52 -21.27 -15.82
C HIS A 439 -8.76 -20.79 -14.60
N VAL A 440 -8.82 -19.50 -14.33
CA VAL A 440 -8.26 -18.87 -13.12
C VAL A 440 -9.34 -18.81 -12.06
N LYS A 441 -8.98 -19.15 -10.82
CA LYS A 441 -9.87 -19.04 -9.66
C LYS A 441 -9.19 -18.29 -8.54
N VAL A 442 -9.90 -17.34 -7.95
CA VAL A 442 -9.43 -16.51 -6.85
C VAL A 442 -10.22 -16.85 -5.59
N PHE A 443 -9.52 -16.99 -4.47
CA PHE A 443 -10.08 -17.42 -3.19
C PHE A 443 -9.66 -16.48 -2.08
N ASP A 444 -10.61 -16.10 -1.23
CA ASP A 444 -10.38 -15.37 0.01
C ASP A 444 -10.62 -16.31 1.20
N VAL A 445 -9.99 -16.01 2.33
CA VAL A 445 -10.22 -16.73 3.58
C VAL A 445 -11.33 -16.05 4.37
N ASP A 446 -12.37 -16.84 4.71
CA ASP A 446 -13.38 -16.42 5.67
C ASP A 446 -12.90 -16.76 7.09
N THR A 447 -12.47 -15.73 7.83
CA THR A 447 -12.05 -15.84 9.24
C THR A 447 -13.21 -15.62 10.23
N SER A 448 -14.43 -15.31 9.76
CA SER A 448 -15.58 -14.99 10.62
C SER A 448 -16.22 -16.21 11.30
N GLY A 449 -15.84 -17.43 10.86
CA GLY A 449 -16.32 -18.71 11.38
C GLY A 449 -15.48 -19.30 12.52
N VAL A 450 -15.91 -20.45 13.07
CA VAL A 450 -15.18 -21.20 14.12
C VAL A 450 -13.90 -21.88 13.57
N ALA A 451 -13.73 -21.91 12.24
CA ALA A 451 -12.52 -22.34 11.56
C ALA A 451 -12.40 -21.59 10.22
N PRO A 452 -11.20 -21.11 9.83
CA PRO A 452 -10.98 -20.46 8.55
C PRO A 452 -11.39 -21.37 7.37
N GLN A 453 -12.07 -20.82 6.38
CA GLN A 453 -12.45 -21.55 5.15
C GLN A 453 -12.14 -20.71 3.92
N MET A 454 -11.60 -21.35 2.87
CA MET A 454 -11.34 -20.67 1.60
C MET A 454 -12.61 -20.64 0.75
N THR A 455 -13.03 -19.45 0.35
CA THR A 455 -14.22 -19.22 -0.49
C THR A 455 -13.79 -18.70 -1.85
N GLU A 456 -14.33 -19.28 -2.94
CA GLU A 456 -14.09 -18.74 -4.29
C GLU A 456 -14.78 -17.38 -4.40
N LEU A 457 -13.99 -16.31 -4.60
CA LEU A 457 -14.50 -14.96 -4.86
C LEU A 457 -15.08 -14.87 -6.27
N TYR A 458 -14.28 -15.25 -7.26
CA TYR A 458 -14.67 -15.27 -8.66
C TYR A 458 -13.72 -16.15 -9.47
N SER A 459 -14.09 -16.42 -10.73
CA SER A 459 -13.26 -17.16 -11.66
C SER A 459 -13.52 -16.77 -13.12
N PHE A 460 -12.49 -16.89 -13.96
CA PHE A 460 -12.55 -16.47 -15.37
C PHE A 460 -11.57 -17.25 -16.26
N MET A 461 -11.74 -17.14 -17.58
CA MET A 461 -10.84 -17.76 -18.56
C MET A 461 -9.84 -16.71 -19.06
N ALA A 462 -8.55 -16.89 -18.76
CA ALA A 462 -7.52 -15.89 -19.11
C ALA A 462 -7.18 -15.85 -20.61
N VAL A 463 -7.27 -17.02 -21.27
CA VAL A 463 -7.00 -17.17 -22.71
C VAL A 463 -8.07 -18.06 -23.36
N ASP A 464 -7.87 -18.42 -24.64
CA ASP A 464 -8.80 -19.26 -25.40
C ASP A 464 -9.22 -20.52 -24.60
N PRO A 465 -10.52 -20.79 -24.42
CA PRO A 465 -11.02 -21.95 -23.66
C PRO A 465 -10.50 -23.32 -24.13
N GLN A 466 -9.97 -23.43 -25.36
CA GLN A 466 -9.37 -24.66 -25.88
C GLN A 466 -7.90 -24.84 -25.46
N TYR A 467 -7.30 -23.82 -24.88
CA TYR A 467 -5.92 -23.88 -24.41
C TYR A 467 -5.80 -24.77 -23.16
N SER A 468 -4.73 -25.58 -23.11
CA SER A 468 -4.51 -26.53 -22.00
C SER A 468 -3.07 -26.59 -21.49
N GLY A 469 -2.26 -25.58 -21.83
CA GLY A 469 -0.83 -25.53 -21.48
C GLY A 469 -0.54 -24.99 -20.08
N GLY A 470 -1.57 -24.67 -19.28
CA GLY A 470 -1.47 -24.04 -17.97
C GLY A 470 -1.16 -22.54 -18.04
N LEU A 471 -1.28 -21.84 -16.91
CA LEU A 471 -1.00 -20.39 -16.80
C LEU A 471 -0.02 -20.14 -15.66
N TRP A 472 0.71 -19.05 -15.71
CA TRP A 472 1.52 -18.53 -14.63
C TRP A 472 0.94 -17.19 -14.20
N CYS A 473 0.88 -16.95 -12.90
CA CYS A 473 0.33 -15.73 -12.34
C CYS A 473 1.27 -15.16 -11.28
N ALA A 474 1.29 -13.85 -11.18
CA ALA A 474 1.88 -13.08 -10.09
C ALA A 474 0.95 -11.90 -9.82
N GLY A 475 0.65 -11.64 -8.56
CA GLY A 475 -0.03 -10.42 -8.15
C GLY A 475 0.94 -9.51 -7.42
N SER A 476 0.70 -8.21 -7.47
CA SER A 476 1.34 -7.29 -6.54
C SER A 476 0.90 -7.67 -5.12
N THR A 477 1.89 -7.86 -4.25
CA THR A 477 1.69 -7.92 -2.81
C THR A 477 2.12 -6.57 -2.28
N ARG A 478 1.29 -5.87 -1.50
CA ARG A 478 1.74 -4.69 -0.75
C ARG A 478 2.87 -5.15 0.17
N GLN A 479 4.12 -4.80 -0.16
CA GLN A 479 5.19 -4.86 0.82
C GLN A 479 4.92 -3.75 1.83
N THR A 480 4.54 -4.14 3.05
CA THR A 480 4.32 -3.22 4.17
C THR A 480 5.64 -2.68 4.76
N SER A 481 6.79 -2.97 4.16
CA SER A 481 8.07 -2.37 4.53
C SER A 481 8.20 -0.97 3.92
N ILE A 482 7.39 -0.03 4.40
CA ILE A 482 7.62 1.39 4.14
C ILE A 482 8.71 1.81 5.13
N ALA A 483 9.95 1.96 4.65
CA ALA A 483 10.92 2.77 5.39
C ALA A 483 10.23 4.11 5.71
N PRO A 484 10.27 4.61 6.95
CA PRO A 484 9.54 5.82 7.33
C PRO A 484 9.89 6.95 6.35
N MET A 485 8.85 7.59 5.80
CA MET A 485 9.11 8.64 4.83
C MET A 485 9.79 9.81 5.54
N PRO A 486 10.70 10.55 4.88
CA PRO A 486 11.25 11.75 5.48
C PRO A 486 10.14 12.74 5.84
N LEU A 487 10.14 13.26 7.06
CA LEU A 487 9.22 14.31 7.47
C LEU A 487 9.42 15.53 6.57
N LYS A 488 8.32 16.03 5.99
CA LYS A 488 8.36 17.12 5.01
C LYS A 488 7.84 18.44 5.59
N LEU A 489 8.38 19.54 5.08
CA LEU A 489 7.76 20.85 5.20
C LEU A 489 6.41 20.85 4.47
N ALA A 490 5.37 21.34 5.15
CA ALA A 490 4.03 21.46 4.58
C ALA A 490 4.02 22.34 3.31
N ALA A 491 3.07 22.08 2.41
CA ALA A 491 2.93 22.85 1.18
C ALA A 491 2.56 24.33 1.44
N GLY A 492 2.98 25.21 0.53
CA GLY A 492 2.62 26.64 0.58
C GLY A 492 3.57 27.53 1.37
N PHE A 493 4.67 26.98 1.92
CA PHE A 493 5.73 27.74 2.59
C PHE A 493 6.97 27.81 1.71
N THR A 494 7.60 28.99 1.63
CA THR A 494 8.81 29.22 0.83
C THR A 494 9.92 29.83 1.68
N PRO A 495 11.19 29.46 1.48
CA PRO A 495 12.33 30.06 2.17
C PRO A 495 12.37 31.58 2.03
N ASP A 496 12.54 32.30 3.14
CA ASP A 496 12.68 33.78 3.18
C ASP A 496 14.13 34.20 3.49
N GLY A 497 15.06 33.75 2.65
CA GLY A 497 16.49 34.09 2.74
C GLY A 497 17.34 33.11 3.56
N PRO A 498 18.64 33.41 3.75
CA PRO A 498 19.56 32.51 4.44
C PRO A 498 19.26 32.43 5.94
N THR A 499 19.08 31.23 6.45
CA THR A 499 18.84 30.95 7.87
C THR A 499 20.10 30.40 8.56
N PRO A 500 20.22 30.51 9.89
CA PRO A 500 21.31 29.88 10.62
C PRO A 500 21.27 28.35 10.48
N ASN A 501 22.43 27.75 10.23
CA ASN A 501 22.55 26.30 10.21
C ASN A 501 22.46 25.72 11.62
N LEU A 502 21.82 24.55 11.71
CA LEU A 502 21.77 23.75 12.93
C LEU A 502 23.18 23.25 13.31
N THR A 503 23.46 23.16 14.60
CA THR A 503 24.72 22.61 15.10
C THR A 503 24.46 21.46 16.07
N SER A 504 25.46 20.58 16.26
CA SER A 504 25.34 19.46 17.19
C SER A 504 25.09 19.88 18.65
N ALA A 505 25.43 21.12 19.01
CA ALA A 505 25.14 21.66 20.33
C ALA A 505 23.66 21.95 20.57
N ASP A 506 22.87 22.12 19.50
CA ASP A 506 21.44 22.44 19.55
C ASP A 506 20.56 21.17 19.71
N ILE A 507 21.10 20.00 19.37
CA ILE A 507 20.36 18.73 19.35
C ILE A 507 20.17 18.15 20.75
N GLN A 508 21.25 17.98 21.53
CA GLN A 508 21.20 17.19 22.76
C GLN A 508 20.18 17.70 23.80
N PRO A 509 20.06 19.01 24.07
CA PRO A 509 19.04 19.51 25.01
C PRO A 509 17.62 19.18 24.56
N THR A 510 17.39 19.17 23.25
CA THR A 510 16.09 18.87 22.64
C THR A 510 15.78 17.38 22.68
N VAL A 511 16.78 16.53 22.42
CA VAL A 511 16.70 15.07 22.56
C VAL A 511 16.32 14.66 23.99
N ASP A 512 17.04 15.20 24.98
CA ASP A 512 16.77 14.88 26.39
C ASP A 512 15.33 15.22 26.79
N ALA A 513 14.79 16.33 26.25
CA ALA A 513 13.42 16.75 26.50
C ALA A 513 12.38 15.91 25.73
N ALA A 514 12.70 15.47 24.51
CA ALA A 514 11.84 14.60 23.71
C ALA A 514 11.63 13.25 24.41
N ILE A 515 12.71 12.62 24.89
CA ILE A 515 12.65 11.36 25.65
C ILE A 515 11.76 11.54 26.89
N GLU A 516 11.98 12.59 27.67
CA GLU A 516 11.18 12.88 28.88
C GLU A 516 9.69 13.08 28.57
N ARG A 517 9.34 13.68 27.43
CA ARG A 517 7.94 13.81 26.99
C ARG A 517 7.31 12.47 26.61
N LEU A 518 8.06 11.61 25.92
CA LEU A 518 7.58 10.26 25.59
C LEU A 518 7.38 9.40 26.85
N GLU A 519 8.27 9.51 27.83
CA GLU A 519 8.11 8.86 29.14
C GLU A 519 6.84 9.30 29.85
N ASN A 520 6.52 10.59 29.81
CA ASN A 520 5.31 11.13 30.44
C ASN A 520 4.01 10.62 29.80
N VAL A 521 4.05 10.13 28.56
CA VAL A 521 2.89 9.54 27.88
C VAL A 521 2.91 8.01 27.83
N GLY A 522 3.89 7.37 28.46
CA GLY A 522 3.90 5.91 28.66
C GLY A 522 5.03 5.15 27.98
N LEU A 523 6.10 5.80 27.50
CA LEU A 523 7.29 5.09 27.01
C LEU A 523 7.88 4.19 28.12
N PRO A 524 8.03 2.88 27.89
CA PRO A 524 8.66 1.99 28.86
C PRO A 524 10.18 2.22 28.98
N GLU A 525 10.72 1.87 30.16
CA GLU A 525 12.07 2.25 30.58
C GLU A 525 13.19 1.57 29.78
N ASP A 526 12.89 0.43 29.16
CA ASP A 526 13.79 -0.31 28.26
C ASP A 526 13.95 0.39 26.90
N LEU A 527 12.88 0.94 26.33
CA LEU A 527 12.91 1.72 25.09
C LEU A 527 13.62 3.08 25.25
N ARG A 528 13.70 3.59 26.48
CA ARG A 528 14.50 4.78 26.81
C ARG A 528 15.97 4.61 26.42
N GLU A 529 16.54 3.42 26.67
CA GLU A 529 17.95 3.14 26.36
C GLU A 529 18.19 3.13 24.84
N ILE A 530 17.21 2.63 24.07
CA ILE A 530 17.24 2.62 22.61
C ILE A 530 17.25 4.05 22.07
N LEU A 531 16.29 4.89 22.45
CA LEU A 531 16.24 6.29 22.01
C LEU A 531 17.48 7.08 22.43
N SER A 532 18.05 6.76 23.60
CA SER A 532 19.30 7.39 24.07
C SER A 532 20.54 6.98 23.27
N SER A 533 20.46 5.88 22.51
CA SER A 533 21.55 5.36 21.67
C SER A 533 21.52 5.88 20.24
N VAL A 534 20.43 6.51 19.82
CA VAL A 534 20.23 7.05 18.47
C VAL A 534 21.27 8.12 18.15
N VAL A 535 21.92 7.99 16.99
CA VAL A 535 22.94 8.93 16.52
C VAL A 535 22.31 10.02 15.65
N PHE A 536 22.53 11.28 15.99
CA PHE A 536 22.04 12.40 15.17
C PHE A 536 23.09 12.89 14.17
N GLU A 537 22.70 12.98 12.90
CA GLU A 537 23.51 13.48 11.79
C GLU A 537 22.89 14.75 11.20
N ILE A 538 23.63 15.87 11.19
CA ILE A 538 23.17 17.12 10.56
C ILE A 538 23.71 17.17 9.14
N THR A 539 22.83 17.18 8.15
CA THR A 539 23.17 17.23 6.73
C THR A 539 22.17 18.06 5.95
N ASP A 540 22.52 18.52 4.74
CA ASP A 540 21.54 19.10 3.82
C ASP A 540 20.77 17.94 3.15
N LEU A 541 19.49 17.78 3.48
CA LEU A 541 18.63 16.72 2.93
C LEU A 541 18.05 17.11 1.57
N GLY A 542 18.08 18.41 1.23
CA GLY A 542 17.54 18.95 0.00
C GLY A 542 16.01 18.95 -0.08
N GLY A 543 15.48 19.65 -1.08
CA GLY A 543 14.04 19.72 -1.33
C GLY A 543 13.26 20.34 -0.17
N ASN A 544 12.20 19.67 0.27
CA ASN A 544 11.35 20.06 1.38
C ASN A 544 11.48 19.13 2.60
N HIS A 545 12.54 18.32 2.69
CA HIS A 545 12.74 17.39 3.80
C HIS A 545 13.27 18.11 5.05
N LEU A 546 12.77 17.70 6.22
CA LEU A 546 13.12 18.24 7.53
C LEU A 546 13.97 17.26 8.34
N ALA A 547 13.63 15.98 8.31
CA ALA A 547 14.41 14.89 8.90
C ALA A 547 14.06 13.55 8.23
N GLU A 548 14.91 12.56 8.46
CA GLU A 548 14.66 11.15 8.13
C GLU A 548 15.18 10.26 9.26
N ALA A 549 14.34 9.32 9.70
CA ALA A 549 14.72 8.25 10.61
C ALA A 549 15.33 7.08 9.83
N LEU A 550 16.47 6.59 10.31
CA LEU A 550 17.14 5.38 9.86
C LEU A 550 17.43 4.58 11.13
N PRO A 551 17.32 3.24 11.15
CA PRO A 551 17.55 2.46 12.36
C PRO A 551 18.81 2.87 13.16
N GLY A 552 18.60 3.39 14.37
CA GLY A 552 19.64 3.87 15.29
C GLY A 552 20.30 5.20 14.90
N ARG A 553 19.76 5.91 13.90
CA ARG A 553 20.28 7.19 13.39
C ARG A 553 19.20 8.07 12.78
N ILE A 554 19.09 9.30 13.28
CA ILE A 554 18.23 10.31 12.68
C ILE A 554 19.09 11.33 11.93
N ARG A 555 18.79 11.58 10.65
CA ARG A 555 19.36 12.71 9.92
C ARG A 555 18.42 13.90 10.00
N ILE A 556 18.95 15.08 10.29
CA ILE A 556 18.20 16.32 10.40
C ILE A 556 18.73 17.32 9.38
N ASP A 557 17.82 17.97 8.66
CA ASP A 557 18.17 18.97 7.67
C ASP A 557 18.92 20.16 8.30
N ILE A 558 19.98 20.61 7.64
CA ILE A 558 20.86 21.63 8.18
C ILE A 558 20.17 23.00 8.37
N ASN A 559 19.14 23.31 7.58
CA ASN A 559 18.51 24.64 7.57
C ASN A 559 16.96 24.61 7.53
N ALA A 560 16.36 23.47 7.86
CA ALA A 560 14.92 23.21 7.85
C ALA A 560 14.27 23.51 6.49
N ALA A 561 14.81 22.91 5.42
CA ALA A 561 14.37 23.15 4.05
C ALA A 561 14.38 24.66 3.67
N GLY A 562 15.32 25.42 4.24
CA GLY A 562 15.46 26.86 4.05
C GLY A 562 14.49 27.73 4.86
N ILE A 563 13.58 27.16 5.65
CA ILE A 563 12.66 27.91 6.53
C ILE A 563 13.37 28.35 7.83
N GLY A 564 14.35 27.56 8.28
CA GLY A 564 15.09 27.80 9.51
C GLY A 564 14.48 27.15 10.75
N TRP A 565 15.35 26.74 11.66
CA TRP A 565 14.99 26.07 12.91
C TRP A 565 14.59 27.06 14.01
N TYR A 566 13.54 26.70 14.74
CA TYR A 566 13.28 27.16 16.10
C TYR A 566 13.83 26.12 17.07
N ILE A 567 14.81 26.54 17.85
CA ILE A 567 15.45 25.75 18.90
C ILE A 567 14.95 26.34 20.21
N ASP A 568 14.25 25.54 20.99
CA ASP A 568 13.67 25.94 22.26
C ASP A 568 14.75 25.97 23.37
N PRO A 569 15.03 27.13 23.98
CA PRO A 569 15.89 27.25 25.17
C PRO A 569 15.37 26.53 26.42
N THR A 570 14.07 26.30 26.53
CA THR A 570 13.40 25.64 27.68
C THR A 570 12.50 24.47 27.25
N PRO A 571 13.04 23.46 26.54
CA PRO A 571 12.24 22.42 25.87
C PRO A 571 11.48 21.49 26.82
N ARG A 572 11.72 21.59 28.14
CA ARG A 572 11.02 20.82 29.19
C ARG A 572 9.72 21.46 29.68
N ASP A 573 9.63 22.78 29.67
CA ASP A 573 8.61 23.48 30.47
C ASP A 573 7.60 24.28 29.63
N ASP A 574 7.76 24.35 28.30
CA ASP A 574 6.91 25.08 27.35
C ASP A 574 6.65 26.56 27.73
N LEU A 575 7.45 27.14 28.62
CA LEU A 575 7.22 28.46 29.25
C LEU A 575 7.21 29.62 28.25
N GLU A 576 7.79 29.37 27.08
CA GLU A 576 7.91 30.30 25.97
C GLU A 576 6.61 30.42 25.19
N PHE A 577 5.74 29.41 25.23
CA PHE A 577 4.55 29.40 24.42
C PHE A 577 3.40 30.14 25.10
N THR A 578 2.89 31.19 24.44
CA THR A 578 1.62 31.80 24.84
C THR A 578 0.47 30.99 24.25
N VAL A 579 -0.47 30.57 25.10
CA VAL A 579 -1.66 29.83 24.65
C VAL A 579 -2.59 30.79 23.90
N ASN A 580 -2.73 30.60 22.59
CA ASN A 580 -3.75 31.24 21.76
C ASN A 580 -4.58 30.16 21.07
N ASN A 581 -5.85 30.00 21.45
CA ASN A 581 -6.79 29.03 20.86
C ASN A 581 -6.25 27.57 20.79
N GLY A 582 -5.59 27.09 21.84
CA GLY A 582 -5.16 25.69 21.95
C GLY A 582 -3.83 25.37 21.27
N ASN A 583 -3.26 26.30 20.48
CA ASN A 583 -1.93 26.14 19.90
C ASN A 583 -0.92 26.97 20.68
N ALA A 584 0.16 26.33 21.08
CA ALA A 584 1.32 26.94 21.68
C ALA A 584 2.01 27.81 20.61
N VAL A 585 2.03 29.15 20.77
CA VAL A 585 2.80 30.03 19.86
C VAL A 585 3.79 30.89 20.66
N HIS A 586 5.08 30.74 20.36
CA HIS A 586 6.17 31.62 20.84
C HIS A 586 6.54 32.62 19.72
N PRO A 587 6.75 33.92 20.00
CA PRO A 587 7.08 34.92 18.98
C PRO A 587 8.29 34.60 18.11
N ASP A 588 9.31 33.93 18.65
CA ASP A 588 10.51 33.53 17.90
C ASP A 588 10.34 32.20 17.14
N ALA A 589 9.25 31.46 17.41
CA ALA A 589 8.85 30.28 16.64
C ALA A 589 8.04 30.64 15.39
N ILE A 590 7.53 31.87 15.28
CA ILE A 590 6.75 32.32 14.14
C ILE A 590 7.60 32.26 12.87
N GLY A 591 7.11 31.50 11.89
CA GLY A 591 7.75 31.31 10.59
C GLY A 591 8.91 30.33 10.58
N ARG A 592 9.14 29.57 11.67
CA ARG A 592 10.24 28.59 11.79
C ARG A 592 9.72 27.17 12.08
N ILE A 593 10.56 26.17 11.83
CA ILE A 593 10.27 24.76 12.14
C ILE A 593 10.72 24.42 13.56
N ASP A 594 9.82 23.85 14.37
CA ASP A 594 10.10 23.45 15.74
C ASP A 594 10.93 22.15 15.78
N LEU A 595 12.19 22.26 16.21
CA LEU A 595 13.12 21.12 16.26
C LEU A 595 12.64 20.01 17.20
N LEU A 596 11.97 20.37 18.31
CA LEU A 596 11.47 19.40 19.28
C LEU A 596 10.38 18.51 18.67
N THR A 597 9.47 19.09 17.89
CA THR A 597 8.44 18.33 17.16
C THR A 597 9.06 17.35 16.17
N VAL A 598 10.07 17.78 15.42
CA VAL A 598 10.77 16.91 14.46
C VAL A 598 11.44 15.74 15.18
N ILE A 599 12.19 15.99 16.26
CA ILE A 599 12.86 14.91 17.01
C ILE A 599 11.84 13.94 17.63
N LEU A 600 10.71 14.45 18.16
CA LEU A 600 9.64 13.60 18.69
C LEU A 600 9.03 12.71 17.61
N HIS A 601 8.79 13.25 16.41
CA HIS A 601 8.26 12.52 15.26
C HIS A 601 9.22 11.40 14.83
N GLU A 602 10.49 11.72 14.62
CA GLU A 602 11.49 10.72 14.21
C GLU A 602 11.75 9.67 15.29
N PHE A 603 11.67 10.01 16.58
CA PHE A 603 11.74 9.02 17.64
C PHE A 603 10.58 8.04 17.63
N VAL A 604 9.37 8.49 17.28
CA VAL A 604 8.25 7.56 17.14
C VAL A 604 8.47 6.63 15.93
N HIS A 605 9.12 7.10 14.85
CA HIS A 605 9.59 6.21 13.77
C HIS A 605 10.65 5.19 14.22
N GLU A 606 11.62 5.59 15.04
CA GLU A 606 12.61 4.66 15.63
C GLU A 606 11.95 3.57 16.51
N LEU A 607 10.75 3.86 17.03
CA LEU A 607 9.94 2.90 17.77
C LEU A 607 8.95 2.13 16.89
N GLY A 608 9.02 2.28 15.57
CA GLY A 608 8.17 1.57 14.60
C GLY A 608 6.82 2.24 14.33
N GLY A 609 6.64 3.51 14.72
CA GLY A 609 5.47 4.30 14.37
C GLY A 609 5.45 4.69 12.88
N GLN A 610 4.24 4.83 12.33
CA GLN A 610 4.02 5.16 10.93
C GLN A 610 3.49 6.59 10.77
N ASP A 611 3.75 7.18 9.60
CA ASP A 611 3.19 8.46 9.22
C ASP A 611 1.66 8.39 9.11
N LEU A 612 1.02 9.51 9.48
CA LEU A 612 -0.39 9.77 9.26
C LEU A 612 -0.56 10.83 8.17
N ASN A 613 -1.64 10.69 7.40
CA ASN A 613 -1.99 11.68 6.39
C ASN A 613 -2.25 13.04 7.06
N ALA A 614 -1.52 14.08 6.62
CA ALA A 614 -1.62 15.41 7.22
C ALA A 614 -2.94 16.13 6.89
N LEU A 615 -3.71 15.68 5.90
CA LEU A 615 -5.05 16.20 5.61
C LEU A 615 -6.08 15.72 6.64
N ASP A 616 -5.94 14.46 7.09
CA ASP A 616 -6.85 13.84 8.05
C ASP A 616 -6.44 14.14 9.50
N HIS A 617 -5.13 14.26 9.75
CA HIS A 617 -4.54 14.43 11.07
C HIS A 617 -3.59 15.64 11.17
N PRO A 618 -4.01 16.86 10.77
CA PRO A 618 -3.11 18.02 10.60
C PRO A 618 -2.36 18.47 11.85
N ASP A 619 -2.87 18.13 13.04
CA ASP A 619 -2.29 18.52 14.32
C ASP A 619 -1.61 17.34 15.05
N HIS A 620 -1.60 16.14 14.47
CA HIS A 620 -1.04 14.94 15.09
C HIS A 620 0.49 14.89 14.96
N LEU A 621 1.18 14.38 15.99
CA LEU A 621 2.65 14.29 16.01
C LEU A 621 3.20 13.57 14.77
N MET A 622 2.58 12.45 14.40
CA MET A 622 2.93 11.63 13.25
C MET A 622 2.39 12.09 11.90
N ALA A 623 1.86 13.32 11.77
CA ALA A 623 1.49 13.77 10.42
C ALA A 623 2.71 13.98 9.51
N GLU A 624 2.64 13.42 8.30
CA GLU A 624 3.70 13.35 7.27
C GLU A 624 4.27 14.72 6.83
N THR A 625 3.58 15.82 7.18
CA THR A 625 4.09 17.17 6.98
C THR A 625 3.96 18.04 8.24
N LEU A 626 4.93 18.94 8.41
CA LEU A 626 4.97 19.91 9.49
C LEU A 626 4.99 21.35 8.92
N PRO A 627 3.94 22.16 9.18
CA PRO A 627 3.98 23.58 8.85
C PRO A 627 4.82 24.38 9.87
N PRO A 628 5.40 25.52 9.45
CA PRO A 628 6.11 26.42 10.37
C PRO A 628 5.20 27.00 11.45
N SER A 629 5.81 27.42 12.56
CA SER A 629 5.12 28.02 13.73
C SER A 629 4.24 27.05 14.52
N GLN A 630 4.37 25.74 14.31
CA GLN A 630 3.63 24.74 15.06
C GLN A 630 4.57 23.90 15.92
N ARG A 631 4.13 23.66 17.16
CA ARG A 631 4.67 22.61 18.03
C ARG A 631 3.61 21.52 18.16
N ARG A 632 4.00 20.28 17.91
CA ARG A 632 3.20 19.11 18.23
C ARG A 632 3.87 18.36 19.38
N SER A 633 3.06 17.78 20.26
CA SER A 633 3.54 17.04 21.43
C SER A 633 2.73 15.76 21.58
N PRO A 634 3.37 14.66 22.00
CA PRO A 634 2.69 13.39 22.18
C PRO A 634 1.58 13.55 23.24
N GLN A 635 0.43 12.94 22.99
CA GLN A 635 -0.71 12.86 23.89
C GLN A 635 -0.77 11.48 24.55
N LEU A 636 -1.48 11.40 25.67
CA LEU A 636 -1.74 10.14 26.36
C LEU A 636 -2.60 9.23 25.46
N GLY A 637 -2.06 8.09 25.05
CA GLY A 637 -2.71 7.15 24.14
C GLY A 637 -2.10 7.11 22.73
N ASP A 638 -1.29 8.10 22.34
CA ASP A 638 -0.64 8.15 21.01
C ASP A 638 0.36 7.00 20.80
N LEU A 639 0.78 6.34 21.88
CA LEU A 639 1.70 5.19 21.84
C LEU A 639 1.03 3.86 22.20
N ASP A 640 -0.27 3.83 22.45
CA ASP A 640 -0.96 2.61 22.89
C ASP A 640 -0.91 1.53 21.79
N ASP A 641 -1.05 1.92 20.53
CA ASP A 641 -0.95 1.00 19.38
C ASP A 641 0.47 0.45 19.16
N LEU A 642 1.50 1.11 19.73
CA LEU A 642 2.90 0.66 19.67
C LEU A 642 3.22 -0.38 20.76
N PHE A 643 2.57 -0.32 21.92
CA PHE A 643 2.95 -1.11 23.11
C PHE A 643 1.91 -2.10 23.62
N THR A 644 0.71 -2.11 23.06
CA THR A 644 -0.34 -3.09 23.40
C THR A 644 -0.03 -4.50 22.86
N ASP A 645 0.89 -4.62 21.91
CA ASP A 645 1.39 -5.88 21.37
C ASP A 645 2.73 -6.30 22.03
N PRO A 646 2.75 -7.36 22.87
CA PRO A 646 3.96 -7.85 23.52
C PRO A 646 5.04 -8.36 22.56
N ASP A 647 4.64 -8.82 21.36
CA ASP A 647 5.57 -9.38 20.38
C ASP A 647 6.28 -8.26 19.61
N ARG A 648 5.57 -7.17 19.29
CA ARG A 648 6.14 -5.94 18.72
C ARG A 648 7.13 -5.25 19.66
N LEU A 649 6.79 -5.19 20.96
CA LEU A 649 7.72 -4.68 21.97
C LEU A 649 8.97 -5.58 22.09
N GLY A 650 8.81 -6.89 21.98
CA GLY A 650 9.91 -7.85 21.93
C GLY A 650 10.86 -7.61 20.75
N ALA A 651 10.30 -7.38 19.56
CA ALA A 651 11.07 -7.13 18.33
C ALA A 651 11.85 -5.81 18.35
N ILE A 652 11.31 -4.75 18.98
CA ILE A 652 12.02 -3.47 19.13
C ILE A 652 13.20 -3.60 20.12
N LEU A 653 13.10 -4.51 21.10
CA LEU A 653 14.12 -4.74 22.12
C LEU A 653 15.25 -5.69 21.69
N GLU A 654 15.02 -6.58 20.72
CA GLU A 654 16.02 -7.48 20.13
C GLU A 654 16.87 -6.81 19.05
#